data_AF-A0A7U9RPJ0-F1
#
_entry.id   AF-A0A7U9RPJ0-F1
#
_cell.length_a   1.000
_cell.length_b   1.000
_cell.length_c   1.000
_cell.angle_alpha   90.00
_cell.angle_beta   90.00
_cell.angle_gamma   90.00
#
_symmetry.space_group_name_H-M   'P 1'
#
loop_
_entity.id
_entity.type
_entity.pdbx_description
1 polymer ?
#
loop_
_entity_poly.entity_id
_entity_poly.type
_entity_poly.pdbx_seq_one_letter_code
_entity_poly.pdbx_strand_id
1 'polypeptide(L)'
;MGDNREKPEYLEFSCQDIVLSTEPGEIIEDSFTIHAADKYAEGKIYSSDTRMRIYEAEFRGEESQISYCFDGTATEAGGSIRGEFVIISNRGEYMIPYKISVLKPQLRSSMGVIKNLFHFTNLAQANWEEAVALFYSKNFTSIIQKNDKNAYMSYIGQSRFEGNEQNVEEFLIEVSKKTPIIYSFDIEGFLLEDIRDSMVKSIVITKSGWGYSYVNIWIVGEFLSTDRQQLTNTDFISNKCNFNIYIDASKLHDGVNSGAVIFSDACNEYTVPFDILIEEEPEKRTDNRKQKQALCDLVNGYVNMRLNCLTTSQWISQFEKGLNSLLDLDEDNILFNLYRIQLLILKERFNEAKWYLDMLEQRLEKDVGNIFQNCYYLYLTTLINCAEDYVKEVCDKIETIYVNHSVEWRLGWLILQLNEDLLRNQELRWQFMEKMFKDGCTSPMLLCEAVLLLQNNPTFLLKLDAFEESVLWHGARRQLLKPELIEQLQYLAARKKTYSTLLIRILGEVYRVYKSPQTVASICHILILGDKKGVNVYPWYMLGVEYSVRVTGLYEYYMMSLELDKYGDIKDSLEIPKMVLMYFAYQSSLDYERNAFLYAYIIKNKEKYPDLEQSYRIAIERFIVDQIKLGHINENLAYLYKNRLAPQMIMDDTAYAFTPLLFMHRIYVDNSKVKNIVVIHEKVNGESSYPVLNCVSMIPIYGSEYKLFLQDDNGNRFTKSIYYENKQLMEPKKQIGYISGFMKGRLSFDIYLCEVDKNYITITNNNVKRYKNLAESPQVVESFKKEIRTKLLRFYYDNDMIGELDAFLEDIEADAMAATERAEFIRYMISRGMFDKAYYWLKSYGVADVDPKSVARLVSKRIVSRDFEYEAFLVNVAYYIYKNMKYDENILRYLMVNYEGKVTELRKLWKSALDLELDTQRIMERILQQTEYTGVLIADRDNLLISYAQCEKQDRALVKKILLEMSYEYFVYEAILCPKIFDMLYQRYVNGELTEQICKFAMLKFWAENSQNDAEIPGDIIRQFVQELLNDEIYFPFYVKLVPLVPELHYIKDSIFVEYRTQPHSQVYIHYAFDDGSPVESTLIENSAEISEDNAQEEPSVETIDYESYDIREMKEMYEGIHVSMFQLFHGETIQYYITENYAEDGGYPQEHVTQSGTLYGRSETDPEGYLSGKGQYDIDDRFNILNDILLSVSLQDEVTAQQLTEEYLYQDFCVRELFKVL
;
A
#
# COMPACT_ATOMS: atom_id res chain seq x y z
N MET A 1 52.17 -34.85 27.18
CA MET A 1 51.46 -34.91 28.47
C MET A 1 50.01 -34.62 28.20
N GLY A 2 49.17 -35.65 28.36
CA GLY A 2 47.72 -35.52 28.25
C GLY A 2 47.20 -34.70 29.43
N ASP A 3 46.18 -33.90 29.15
CA ASP A 3 45.47 -33.05 30.10
C ASP A 3 44.73 -33.96 31.12
N ASN A 4 45.41 -34.37 32.19
CA ASN A 4 44.88 -35.19 33.31
C ASN A 4 43.98 -34.36 34.25
N ARG A 5 43.11 -33.53 33.67
CA ARG A 5 41.93 -33.05 34.36
C ARG A 5 40.88 -34.15 34.19
N GLU A 6 40.23 -34.60 35.27
CA GLU A 6 38.84 -35.03 35.12
C GLU A 6 38.14 -33.87 34.42
N LYS A 7 37.87 -34.01 33.12
CA LYS A 7 37.26 -32.93 32.36
C LYS A 7 35.93 -32.63 33.05
N PRO A 8 35.62 -31.37 33.39
CA PRO A 8 34.29 -31.03 33.83
C PRO A 8 33.33 -31.50 32.73
N GLU A 9 32.39 -32.39 33.07
CA GLU A 9 31.43 -32.88 32.11
C GLU A 9 30.61 -31.67 31.62
N TYR A 10 30.82 -31.29 30.37
CA TYR A 10 30.22 -30.11 29.77
C TYR A 10 28.71 -30.30 29.61
N LEU A 11 27.96 -29.19 29.62
CA LEU A 11 26.56 -29.21 29.23
C LEU A 11 26.44 -29.33 27.71
N GLU A 12 25.57 -30.22 27.26
CA GLU A 12 25.18 -30.34 25.86
C GLU A 12 23.82 -29.66 25.65
N PHE A 13 23.66 -29.01 24.50
CA PHE A 13 22.44 -28.26 24.17
C PHE A 13 21.81 -28.84 22.90
N SER A 14 20.48 -28.90 22.86
CA SER A 14 19.74 -29.35 21.67
C SER A 14 19.94 -28.45 20.44
N CYS A 15 20.43 -27.22 20.63
CA CYS A 15 20.71 -26.25 19.57
C CYS A 15 21.98 -25.43 19.87
N GLN A 16 22.71 -25.07 18.81
CA GLN A 16 23.87 -24.16 18.90
C GLN A 16 23.48 -22.69 18.69
N ASP A 17 22.47 -22.45 17.86
CA ASP A 17 21.88 -21.14 17.59
C ASP A 17 20.36 -21.26 17.37
N ILE A 18 19.64 -20.18 17.70
CA ILE A 18 18.19 -20.10 17.54
C ILE A 18 17.87 -19.12 16.40
N VAL A 19 17.30 -19.62 15.30
CA VAL A 19 16.91 -18.80 14.14
C VAL A 19 15.41 -18.84 13.95
N LEU A 20 14.75 -17.71 14.20
CA LEU A 20 13.29 -17.59 14.13
C LEU A 20 12.87 -16.58 13.06
N SER A 21 11.70 -16.83 12.48
CA SER A 21 11.02 -15.95 11.53
C SER A 21 9.67 -15.58 12.11
N THR A 22 9.33 -14.29 12.18
CA THR A 22 8.07 -13.81 12.77
C THR A 22 7.41 -12.78 11.88
N GLU A 23 6.09 -12.72 11.87
CA GLU A 23 5.36 -11.56 11.37
C GLU A 23 5.27 -10.46 12.46
N PRO A 24 5.16 -9.17 12.09
CA PRO A 24 4.93 -8.10 13.06
C PRO A 24 3.66 -8.36 13.89
N GLY A 25 3.75 -8.29 15.21
CA GLY A 25 2.60 -8.53 16.10
C GLY A 25 2.46 -9.97 16.59
N GLU A 26 3.21 -10.91 16.04
CA GLU A 26 3.15 -12.33 16.41
C GLU A 26 3.95 -12.60 17.69
N ILE A 27 3.44 -13.52 18.53
CA ILE A 27 4.13 -14.02 19.71
C ILE A 27 4.56 -15.45 19.40
N ILE A 28 5.85 -15.73 19.50
CA ILE A 28 6.42 -17.05 19.21
C ILE A 28 6.86 -17.69 20.51
N GLU A 29 6.39 -18.90 20.76
CA GLU A 29 6.83 -19.75 21.87
C GLU A 29 7.56 -20.97 21.32
N ASP A 30 8.72 -21.27 21.90
CA ASP A 30 9.53 -22.43 21.53
C ASP A 30 10.42 -22.83 22.72
N SER A 31 11.21 -23.89 22.60
CA SER A 31 12.03 -24.41 23.69
C SER A 31 13.35 -25.00 23.21
N PHE A 32 14.33 -25.07 24.10
CA PHE A 32 15.55 -25.84 23.91
C PHE A 32 15.84 -26.72 25.12
N THR A 33 16.55 -27.81 24.92
CA THR A 33 16.89 -28.78 25.99
C THR A 33 18.35 -28.67 26.37
N ILE A 34 18.61 -28.73 27.68
CA ILE A 34 19.93 -28.81 28.29
C ILE A 34 20.11 -30.25 28.78
N HIS A 35 21.20 -30.89 28.35
CA HIS A 35 21.63 -32.21 28.80
C HIS A 35 22.89 -32.08 29.64
N ALA A 36 22.89 -32.71 30.81
CA ALA A 36 24.02 -32.80 31.71
C ALA A 36 24.36 -34.27 31.96
N ALA A 37 25.64 -34.54 32.21
CA ALA A 37 26.11 -35.90 32.47
C ALA A 37 25.69 -36.46 33.84
N ASP A 38 25.23 -35.60 34.77
CA ASP A 38 24.73 -36.03 36.07
C ASP A 38 23.53 -35.22 36.60
N LYS A 39 22.97 -35.72 37.71
CA LYS A 39 21.76 -35.21 38.37
C LYS A 39 21.99 -33.93 39.19
N TYR A 40 23.25 -33.55 39.40
CA TYR A 40 23.63 -32.44 40.26
C TYR A 40 23.92 -31.16 39.45
N ALA A 41 23.79 -31.21 38.13
CA ALA A 41 23.87 -30.02 37.29
C ALA A 41 22.74 -29.04 37.64
N GLU A 42 23.12 -27.79 37.94
CA GLU A 42 22.19 -26.69 38.14
C GLU A 42 22.74 -25.37 37.61
N GLY A 43 21.85 -24.47 37.20
CA GLY A 43 22.25 -23.18 36.67
C GLY A 43 21.10 -22.22 36.42
N LYS A 44 21.46 -20.99 36.05
CA LYS A 44 20.55 -19.88 35.75
C LYS A 44 20.69 -19.41 34.32
N ILE A 45 19.57 -18.97 33.75
CA ILE A 45 19.47 -18.56 32.34
C ILE A 45 18.96 -17.13 32.26
N TYR A 46 19.69 -16.31 31.51
CA TYR A 46 19.40 -14.90 31.32
C TYR A 46 19.25 -14.57 29.83
N SER A 47 18.31 -13.69 29.52
CA SER A 47 18.12 -13.17 28.17
C SER A 47 18.71 -11.77 28.05
N SER A 48 19.47 -11.53 26.99
CA SER A 48 20.02 -10.21 26.67
C SER A 48 18.98 -9.17 26.20
N ASP A 49 17.75 -9.58 25.85
CA ASP A 49 16.69 -8.70 25.35
C ASP A 49 15.37 -8.99 26.08
N THR A 50 14.69 -7.95 26.60
CA THR A 50 13.45 -8.09 27.36
C THR A 50 12.24 -8.56 26.53
N ARG A 51 12.32 -8.49 25.20
CA ARG A 51 11.32 -9.06 24.29
C ARG A 51 11.40 -10.59 24.25
N MET A 52 12.54 -11.16 24.64
CA MET A 52 12.74 -12.60 24.74
C MET A 52 12.62 -13.00 26.21
N ARG A 53 11.46 -13.53 26.59
CA ARG A 53 11.13 -13.92 27.98
C ARG A 53 11.31 -15.41 28.18
N ILE A 54 11.71 -15.79 29.38
CA ILE A 54 11.88 -17.19 29.79
C ILE A 54 10.88 -17.46 30.91
N TYR A 55 10.22 -18.61 30.87
CA TYR A 55 9.26 -18.99 31.91
C TYR A 55 9.94 -19.53 33.18
N GLU A 56 10.99 -20.33 33.01
CA GLU A 56 11.81 -20.90 34.08
C GLU A 56 13.27 -20.46 33.91
N ALA A 57 13.75 -19.61 34.83
CA ALA A 57 15.10 -19.04 34.76
C ALA A 57 16.18 -19.91 35.43
N GLU A 58 15.79 -21.03 36.05
CA GLU A 58 16.69 -21.95 36.76
C GLU A 58 16.41 -23.38 36.28
N PHE A 59 17.46 -24.19 36.12
CA PHE A 59 17.33 -25.59 35.70
C PHE A 59 18.10 -26.52 36.64
N ARG A 60 17.66 -27.79 36.75
CA ARG A 60 18.25 -28.82 37.61
C ARG A 60 18.09 -30.23 37.03
N GLY A 61 19.14 -31.04 37.11
CA GLY A 61 19.12 -32.46 36.76
C GLY A 61 19.77 -32.79 35.41
N GLU A 62 19.69 -34.06 35.01
CA GLU A 62 20.31 -34.61 33.80
C GLU A 62 19.71 -34.05 32.50
N GLU A 63 18.41 -33.76 32.49
CA GLU A 63 17.71 -33.21 31.33
C GLU A 63 16.72 -32.14 31.78
N SER A 64 16.79 -30.95 31.17
CA SER A 64 15.89 -29.83 31.45
C SER A 64 15.48 -29.13 30.17
N GLN A 65 14.16 -29.02 29.94
CA GLN A 65 13.59 -28.32 28.79
C GLN A 65 13.21 -26.89 29.16
N ILE A 66 13.82 -25.91 28.49
CA ILE A 66 13.64 -24.49 28.77
C ILE A 66 12.74 -23.86 27.72
N SER A 67 11.56 -23.41 28.15
CA SER A 67 10.60 -22.73 27.28
C SER A 67 10.83 -21.22 27.29
N TYR A 68 10.83 -20.62 26.10
CA TYR A 68 10.99 -19.19 25.89
C TYR A 68 9.89 -18.62 24.99
N CYS A 69 9.62 -17.32 25.15
CA CYS A 69 8.59 -16.58 24.43
C CYS A 69 9.18 -15.29 23.86
N PHE A 70 9.07 -15.09 22.55
CA PHE A 70 9.41 -13.86 21.88
C PHE A 70 8.17 -12.99 21.63
N ASP A 71 8.18 -11.77 22.15
CA ASP A 71 7.13 -10.77 21.99
C ASP A 71 7.41 -9.86 20.77
N GLY A 72 6.79 -10.18 19.64
CA GLY A 72 6.91 -9.45 18.37
C GLY A 72 6.03 -8.20 18.24
N THR A 73 5.27 -7.82 19.27
CA THR A 73 4.27 -6.74 19.22
C THR A 73 4.85 -5.38 18.83
N ALA A 74 6.03 -5.03 19.33
CA ALA A 74 6.69 -3.74 19.07
C ALA A 74 7.68 -3.78 17.89
N THR A 75 7.64 -4.83 17.05
CA THR A 75 8.65 -5.04 16.00
C THR A 75 8.19 -4.56 14.62
N GLU A 76 9.12 -3.97 13.86
CA GLU A 76 8.83 -3.46 12.51
C GLU A 76 9.17 -4.50 11.42
N ALA A 77 8.33 -4.55 10.39
CA ALA A 77 8.49 -5.46 9.25
C ALA A 77 9.85 -5.27 8.55
N GLY A 78 10.61 -6.35 8.41
CA GLY A 78 11.94 -6.35 7.80
C GLY A 78 13.10 -6.06 8.77
N GLY A 79 12.83 -5.90 10.07
CA GLY A 79 13.85 -5.80 11.10
C GLY A 79 14.56 -7.13 11.38
N SER A 80 15.77 -7.05 11.93
CA SER A 80 16.48 -8.21 12.46
C SER A 80 16.90 -7.92 13.89
N ILE A 81 16.46 -8.78 14.81
CA ILE A 81 16.81 -8.69 16.22
C ILE A 81 17.84 -9.78 16.51
N ARG A 82 18.90 -9.41 17.22
CA ARG A 82 19.97 -10.31 17.64
C ARG A 82 20.14 -10.18 19.14
N GLY A 83 20.27 -11.32 19.80
CA GLY A 83 20.60 -11.39 21.22
C GLY A 83 21.15 -12.76 21.54
N GLU A 84 21.27 -13.03 22.82
CA GLU A 84 21.86 -14.25 23.35
C GLU A 84 21.17 -14.65 24.66
N PHE A 85 21.03 -15.96 24.86
CA PHE A 85 20.81 -16.55 26.18
C PHE A 85 22.17 -16.81 26.83
N VAL A 86 22.35 -16.31 28.05
CA VAL A 86 23.54 -16.52 28.87
C VAL A 86 23.19 -17.53 29.96
N ILE A 87 23.95 -18.62 30.01
CA ILE A 87 23.71 -19.74 30.93
C ILE A 87 24.89 -19.80 31.89
N ILE A 88 24.63 -19.64 33.18
CA ILE A 88 25.63 -19.71 34.26
C ILE A 88 25.31 -20.95 35.09
N SER A 89 26.18 -21.96 35.02
CA SER A 89 25.95 -23.25 35.68
C SER A 89 27.17 -23.71 36.48
N ASN A 90 26.97 -24.66 37.39
CA ASN A 90 28.06 -25.34 38.08
C ASN A 90 28.92 -26.23 37.15
N ARG A 91 28.59 -26.29 35.86
CA ARG A 91 29.30 -26.99 34.78
C ARG A 91 29.83 -26.03 33.71
N GLY A 92 30.07 -24.77 34.08
CA GLY A 92 30.61 -23.73 33.21
C GLY A 92 29.60 -22.69 32.72
N GLU A 93 30.07 -21.80 31.86
CA GLU A 93 29.30 -20.69 31.28
C GLU A 93 29.08 -20.84 29.78
N TYR A 94 27.82 -20.82 29.34
CA TYR A 94 27.46 -21.05 27.94
C TYR A 94 26.69 -19.86 27.36
N MET A 95 26.61 -19.83 26.01
CA MET A 95 25.84 -18.82 25.28
C MET A 95 25.15 -19.47 24.10
N ILE A 96 23.85 -19.22 23.99
CA ILE A 96 23.06 -19.60 22.81
C ILE A 96 22.63 -18.31 22.11
N PRO A 97 23.28 -17.92 21.00
CA PRO A 97 22.85 -16.76 20.22
C PRO A 97 21.50 -17.03 19.55
N TYR A 98 20.65 -16.01 19.52
CA TYR A 98 19.41 -16.03 18.75
C TYR A 98 19.34 -14.89 17.74
N LYS A 99 18.77 -15.20 16.57
CA LYS A 99 18.52 -14.26 15.49
C LYS A 99 17.08 -14.38 15.01
N ILE A 100 16.34 -13.29 15.16
CA ILE A 100 14.93 -13.20 14.78
C ILE A 100 14.82 -12.30 13.55
N SER A 101 14.23 -12.83 12.50
CA SER A 101 14.00 -12.11 11.25
C SER A 101 12.52 -11.77 11.14
N VAL A 102 12.18 -10.49 11.25
CA VAL A 102 10.80 -10.04 11.08
C VAL A 102 10.50 -10.01 9.59
N LEU A 103 9.69 -10.95 9.11
CA LEU A 103 9.41 -11.09 7.70
C LEU A 103 8.61 -9.89 7.21
N LYS A 104 8.99 -9.36 6.04
CA LYS A 104 8.09 -8.47 5.32
C LYS A 104 6.94 -9.31 4.77
N PRO A 105 5.69 -8.87 4.87
CA PRO A 105 4.57 -9.60 4.28
C PRO A 105 4.84 -9.81 2.79
N GLN A 106 4.87 -11.07 2.38
CA GLN A 106 5.10 -11.45 0.98
C GLN A 106 3.78 -11.79 0.32
N LEU A 107 3.52 -11.21 -0.85
CA LEU A 107 2.39 -11.59 -1.69
C LEU A 107 2.72 -12.91 -2.39
N ARG A 108 2.03 -13.98 -2.00
CA ARG A 108 2.13 -15.30 -2.63
C ARG A 108 1.01 -15.47 -3.65
N SER A 109 1.34 -16.04 -4.80
CA SER A 109 0.40 -16.49 -5.82
C SER A 109 0.73 -17.91 -6.30
N SER A 110 -0.12 -18.48 -7.12
CA SER A 110 0.06 -19.74 -7.84
C SER A 110 1.34 -19.76 -8.70
N MET A 111 1.84 -18.59 -9.11
CA MET A 111 3.09 -18.41 -9.86
C MET A 111 4.31 -18.11 -8.97
N GLY A 112 4.17 -18.17 -7.64
CA GLY A 112 5.22 -17.89 -6.68
C GLY A 112 5.12 -16.51 -6.02
N VAL A 113 6.24 -15.92 -5.62
CA VAL A 113 6.26 -14.65 -4.88
C VAL A 113 6.18 -13.44 -5.83
N ILE A 114 5.18 -12.60 -5.63
CA ILE A 114 5.00 -11.35 -6.39
C ILE A 114 5.82 -10.24 -5.72
N LYS A 115 6.86 -9.78 -6.43
CA LYS A 115 7.81 -8.78 -5.91
C LYS A 115 7.59 -7.37 -6.49
N ASN A 116 6.95 -7.27 -7.65
CA ASN A 116 6.81 -6.02 -8.40
C ASN A 116 5.58 -6.09 -9.33
N LEU A 117 5.24 -4.93 -9.92
CA LEU A 117 4.12 -4.82 -10.88
C LEU A 117 4.28 -5.69 -12.14
N PHE A 118 5.50 -6.06 -12.53
CA PHE A 118 5.73 -6.96 -13.66
C PHE A 118 5.27 -8.39 -13.35
N HIS A 119 5.63 -8.91 -12.16
CA HIS A 119 5.14 -10.21 -11.68
C HIS A 119 3.61 -10.23 -11.57
N PHE A 120 3.02 -9.12 -11.09
CA PHE A 120 1.57 -8.97 -11.02
C PHE A 120 0.90 -8.97 -12.40
N THR A 121 1.50 -8.30 -13.39
CA THR A 121 0.98 -8.29 -14.77
C THR A 121 0.97 -9.69 -15.38
N ASN A 122 2.02 -10.48 -15.15
CA ASN A 122 2.10 -11.87 -15.61
C ASN A 122 1.05 -12.75 -14.93
N LEU A 123 0.81 -12.56 -13.63
CA LEU A 123 -0.28 -13.24 -12.92
C LEU A 123 -1.64 -12.87 -13.55
N ALA A 124 -1.91 -11.58 -13.77
CA ALA A 124 -3.17 -11.13 -14.37
C ALA A 124 -3.40 -11.70 -15.78
N GLN A 125 -2.33 -11.92 -16.55
CA GLN A 125 -2.43 -12.53 -17.88
C GLN A 125 -2.70 -14.04 -17.82
N ALA A 126 -2.16 -14.75 -16.82
CA ALA A 126 -2.32 -16.19 -16.66
C ALA A 126 -3.60 -16.58 -15.91
N ASN A 127 -3.93 -15.85 -14.83
CA ASN A 127 -5.07 -16.09 -13.96
C ASN A 127 -5.66 -14.75 -13.45
N TRP A 128 -6.72 -14.30 -14.11
CA TRP A 128 -7.34 -12.99 -13.84
C TRP A 128 -8.02 -12.92 -12.47
N GLU A 129 -8.78 -13.95 -12.08
CA GLU A 129 -9.52 -14.00 -10.81
C GLU A 129 -8.56 -13.89 -9.62
N GLU A 130 -7.44 -14.62 -9.67
CA GLU A 130 -6.41 -14.58 -8.63
C GLU A 130 -5.73 -13.20 -8.56
N ALA A 131 -5.48 -12.56 -9.70
CA ALA A 131 -4.92 -11.22 -9.72
C ALA A 131 -5.87 -10.18 -9.11
N VAL A 132 -7.18 -10.30 -9.35
CA VAL A 132 -8.19 -9.43 -8.74
C VAL A 132 -8.19 -9.60 -7.22
N ALA A 133 -8.23 -10.84 -6.72
CA ALA A 133 -8.16 -11.10 -5.28
C ALA A 133 -6.88 -10.54 -4.63
N LEU A 134 -5.75 -10.65 -5.32
CA LEU A 134 -4.46 -10.15 -4.84
C LEU A 134 -4.36 -8.61 -4.88
N PHE A 135 -4.99 -7.96 -5.87
CA PHE A 135 -5.07 -6.49 -5.97
C PHE A 135 -5.77 -5.87 -4.76
N TYR A 136 -6.86 -6.48 -4.30
CA TYR A 136 -7.63 -6.02 -3.14
C TYR A 136 -7.07 -6.48 -1.79
N SER A 137 -5.93 -7.18 -1.78
CA SER A 137 -5.26 -7.57 -0.54
C SER A 137 -4.59 -6.37 0.15
N LYS A 138 -4.60 -6.34 1.49
CA LYS A 138 -4.01 -5.27 2.31
C LYS A 138 -2.53 -4.97 1.98
N ASN A 139 -1.81 -5.98 1.49
CA ASN A 139 -0.37 -5.91 1.26
C ASN A 139 0.00 -5.55 -0.19
N PHE A 140 -0.96 -5.29 -1.09
CA PHE A 140 -0.67 -4.94 -2.49
C PHE A 140 0.20 -3.69 -2.64
N THR A 141 0.05 -2.71 -1.74
CA THR A 141 0.87 -1.49 -1.73
C THR A 141 2.37 -1.77 -1.61
N SER A 142 2.76 -2.94 -1.08
CA SER A 142 4.16 -3.33 -0.93
C SER A 142 4.90 -3.60 -2.25
N ILE A 143 4.18 -3.93 -3.34
CA ILE A 143 4.80 -4.18 -4.66
C ILE A 143 4.90 -2.93 -5.53
N ILE A 144 4.27 -1.82 -5.12
CA ILE A 144 4.37 -0.52 -5.78
C ILE A 144 5.66 0.14 -5.31
N GLN A 145 6.48 0.62 -6.26
CA GLN A 145 7.71 1.31 -5.91
C GLN A 145 7.39 2.62 -5.20
N LYS A 146 8.07 2.93 -4.09
CA LYS A 146 7.85 4.15 -3.29
C LYS A 146 8.00 5.46 -4.09
N ASN A 147 8.76 5.44 -5.17
CA ASN A 147 8.97 6.62 -6.03
C ASN A 147 7.89 6.79 -7.10
N ASP A 148 7.09 5.76 -7.37
CA ASP A 148 6.02 5.80 -8.38
C ASP A 148 4.72 6.31 -7.76
N LYS A 149 4.69 7.64 -7.52
CA LYS A 149 3.52 8.33 -6.99
C LYS A 149 2.28 8.12 -7.86
N ASN A 150 2.44 8.02 -9.18
CA ASN A 150 1.32 7.86 -10.09
C ASN A 150 0.63 6.50 -9.87
N ALA A 151 1.40 5.42 -9.83
CA ALA A 151 0.86 4.08 -9.57
C ALA A 151 0.21 3.98 -8.18
N TYR A 152 0.81 4.58 -7.15
CA TYR A 152 0.25 4.59 -5.80
C TYR A 152 -1.10 5.33 -5.74
N MET A 153 -1.19 6.52 -6.35
CA MET A 153 -2.45 7.28 -6.40
C MET A 153 -3.52 6.58 -7.23
N SER A 154 -3.16 5.95 -8.36
CA SER A 154 -4.07 5.10 -9.13
C SER A 154 -4.66 3.99 -8.27
N TYR A 155 -3.80 3.28 -7.54
CA TYR A 155 -4.21 2.18 -6.68
C TYR A 155 -5.19 2.63 -5.60
N ILE A 156 -4.90 3.73 -4.89
CA ILE A 156 -5.82 4.27 -3.86
C ILE A 156 -7.21 4.56 -4.45
N GLY A 157 -7.26 5.16 -5.65
CA GLY A 157 -8.52 5.45 -6.31
C GLY A 157 -9.25 4.21 -6.80
N GLN A 158 -8.57 3.27 -7.44
CA GLN A 158 -9.18 2.11 -8.09
C GLN A 158 -9.52 0.96 -7.10
N SER A 159 -8.81 0.86 -5.97
CA SER A 159 -9.05 -0.16 -4.93
C SER A 159 -10.25 0.12 -4.02
N ARG A 160 -10.93 1.26 -4.18
CA ARG A 160 -12.00 1.71 -3.27
C ARG A 160 -13.20 0.76 -3.21
N PHE A 161 -13.57 0.16 -4.34
CA PHE A 161 -14.68 -0.79 -4.44
C PHE A 161 -14.09 -2.19 -4.60
N GLU A 162 -14.15 -2.98 -3.52
CA GLU A 162 -13.60 -4.34 -3.48
C GLU A 162 -14.25 -5.23 -4.55
N GLY A 163 -13.44 -6.02 -5.26
CA GLY A 163 -13.90 -6.96 -6.28
C GLY A 163 -14.24 -6.35 -7.64
N ASN A 164 -14.05 -5.03 -7.84
CA ASN A 164 -14.32 -4.40 -9.13
C ASN A 164 -13.23 -4.71 -10.17
N GLU A 165 -13.48 -5.70 -11.01
CA GLU A 165 -12.53 -6.13 -12.05
C GLU A 165 -12.21 -5.04 -13.08
N GLN A 166 -13.17 -4.17 -13.41
CA GLN A 166 -12.95 -3.05 -14.33
C GLN A 166 -11.91 -2.06 -13.80
N ASN A 167 -11.86 -1.86 -12.48
CA ASN A 167 -10.85 -1.01 -11.85
C ASN A 167 -9.44 -1.62 -11.92
N VAL A 168 -9.33 -2.95 -11.85
CA VAL A 168 -8.04 -3.67 -12.02
C VAL A 168 -7.55 -3.56 -13.46
N GLU A 169 -8.47 -3.68 -14.43
CA GLU A 169 -8.19 -3.44 -15.85
C GLU A 169 -7.67 -2.02 -16.08
N GLU A 170 -8.37 -0.99 -15.55
CA GLU A 170 -7.94 0.41 -15.68
C GLU A 170 -6.59 0.66 -14.98
N PHE A 171 -6.33 0.04 -13.83
CA PHE A 171 -5.05 0.16 -13.14
C PHE A 171 -3.88 -0.28 -14.04
N LEU A 172 -4.01 -1.43 -14.70
CA LEU A 172 -2.98 -1.98 -15.60
C LEU A 172 -2.77 -1.09 -16.83
N ILE A 173 -3.84 -0.46 -17.34
CA ILE A 173 -3.78 0.50 -18.45
C ILE A 173 -3.06 1.79 -18.02
N GLU A 174 -3.36 2.29 -16.82
CA GLU A 174 -2.80 3.51 -16.25
C GLU A 174 -1.30 3.38 -15.98
N VAL A 175 -0.86 2.27 -15.38
CA VAL A 175 0.57 1.97 -15.19
C VAL A 175 1.29 1.54 -16.48
N SER A 176 0.61 1.62 -17.63
CA SER A 176 1.12 1.31 -18.97
C SER A 176 1.69 -0.11 -19.08
N LYS A 177 1.12 -1.06 -18.33
CA LYS A 177 1.40 -2.50 -18.45
C LYS A 177 0.45 -3.19 -19.43
N LYS A 178 -0.57 -2.46 -19.89
CA LYS A 178 -1.63 -2.94 -20.76
C LYS A 178 -2.18 -1.83 -21.65
N THR A 179 -2.73 -2.21 -22.80
CA THR A 179 -3.48 -1.33 -23.70
C THR A 179 -4.99 -1.55 -23.54
N PRO A 180 -5.83 -0.51 -23.68
CA PRO A 180 -7.29 -0.67 -23.64
C PRO A 180 -7.80 -1.69 -24.65
N ILE A 181 -8.80 -2.47 -24.24
CA ILE A 181 -9.50 -3.41 -25.11
C ILE A 181 -10.43 -2.64 -26.04
N ILE A 182 -10.37 -2.94 -27.33
CA ILE A 182 -11.25 -2.39 -28.36
C ILE A 182 -11.94 -3.56 -29.05
N TYR A 183 -13.26 -3.45 -29.25
CA TYR A 183 -14.04 -4.42 -29.99
C TYR A 183 -14.23 -3.95 -31.42
N SER A 184 -13.97 -4.83 -32.38
CA SER A 184 -14.20 -4.60 -33.80
C SER A 184 -15.19 -5.62 -34.34
N PHE A 185 -16.10 -5.16 -35.20
CA PHE A 185 -17.13 -5.96 -35.84
C PHE A 185 -16.74 -6.22 -37.29
N ASP A 186 -17.07 -7.40 -37.82
CA ASP A 186 -16.82 -7.76 -39.20
C ASP A 186 -17.76 -7.04 -40.20
N ILE A 187 -18.89 -6.53 -39.71
CA ILE A 187 -19.94 -5.88 -40.50
C ILE A 187 -20.36 -4.56 -39.81
N GLU A 188 -20.59 -3.50 -40.60
CA GLU A 188 -21.00 -2.19 -40.09
C GLU A 188 -22.52 -2.03 -39.89
N GLY A 189 -23.33 -2.88 -40.55
CA GLY A 189 -24.80 -2.86 -40.48
C GLY A 189 -25.42 -3.83 -41.48
N PHE A 190 -26.73 -4.09 -41.34
CA PHE A 190 -27.48 -4.94 -42.27
C PHE A 190 -28.56 -4.14 -43.02
N LEU A 191 -28.58 -4.31 -44.34
CA LEU A 191 -29.67 -3.88 -45.22
C LEU A 191 -30.31 -5.13 -45.83
N LEU A 192 -31.58 -5.38 -45.53
CA LEU A 192 -32.29 -6.61 -45.92
C LEU A 192 -33.64 -6.29 -46.57
N GLU A 193 -34.08 -7.12 -47.50
CA GLU A 193 -35.31 -6.95 -48.27
C GLU A 193 -36.15 -8.24 -48.24
N ASP A 194 -37.48 -8.09 -48.22
CA ASP A 194 -38.48 -9.15 -48.43
C ASP A 194 -38.29 -10.42 -47.58
N ILE A 195 -38.11 -10.25 -46.26
CA ILE A 195 -37.99 -11.35 -45.31
C ILE A 195 -39.35 -12.00 -45.08
N ARG A 196 -39.55 -13.21 -45.63
CA ARG A 196 -40.80 -13.97 -45.49
C ARG A 196 -40.83 -14.90 -44.29
N ASP A 197 -39.67 -15.46 -43.94
CA ASP A 197 -39.51 -16.37 -42.80
C ASP A 197 -38.51 -15.78 -41.82
N SER A 198 -38.76 -16.00 -40.51
CA SER A 198 -37.84 -15.59 -39.45
C SER A 198 -36.46 -16.23 -39.67
N MET A 199 -35.41 -15.42 -39.60
CA MET A 199 -34.05 -15.86 -39.89
C MET A 199 -33.06 -15.40 -38.83
N VAL A 200 -31.88 -16.02 -38.84
CA VAL A 200 -30.78 -15.72 -37.93
C VAL A 200 -29.63 -15.09 -38.71
N LYS A 201 -29.10 -13.98 -38.21
CA LYS A 201 -27.86 -13.36 -38.71
C LYS A 201 -26.80 -13.44 -37.63
N SER A 202 -25.59 -13.80 -38.03
CA SER A 202 -24.44 -13.86 -37.12
C SER A 202 -23.48 -12.72 -37.40
N ILE A 203 -22.93 -12.11 -36.35
CA ILE A 203 -21.86 -11.10 -36.40
C ILE A 203 -20.64 -11.67 -35.68
N VAL A 204 -19.44 -11.43 -36.21
CA VAL A 204 -18.18 -11.82 -35.57
C VAL A 204 -17.57 -10.62 -34.85
N ILE A 205 -17.54 -10.69 -33.52
CA ILE A 205 -16.94 -9.68 -32.65
C ILE A 205 -15.51 -10.10 -32.33
N THR A 206 -14.53 -9.25 -32.68
CA THR A 206 -13.11 -9.50 -32.39
C THR A 206 -12.62 -8.58 -31.28
N LYS A 207 -11.95 -9.15 -30.27
CA LYS A 207 -11.33 -8.46 -29.14
C LYS A 207 -9.84 -8.19 -29.41
N SER A 208 -9.37 -6.95 -29.20
CA SER A 208 -7.98 -6.56 -29.52
C SER A 208 -6.88 -7.09 -28.58
N GLY A 209 -7.22 -7.45 -27.34
CA GLY A 209 -6.23 -7.80 -26.30
C GLY A 209 -6.72 -8.85 -25.30
N TRP A 210 -5.98 -9.05 -24.21
CA TRP A 210 -6.34 -9.89 -23.06
C TRP A 210 -6.93 -9.02 -21.93
N GLY A 211 -7.59 -9.58 -20.90
CA GLY A 211 -8.13 -8.79 -19.77
C GLY A 211 -9.60 -8.94 -19.49
N TYR A 212 -10.11 -8.13 -18.55
CA TYR A 212 -11.54 -8.06 -18.25
C TYR A 212 -12.34 -7.61 -19.48
N SER A 213 -13.36 -8.39 -19.85
CA SER A 213 -14.32 -8.05 -20.89
C SER A 213 -15.72 -8.24 -20.37
N TYR A 214 -16.52 -7.18 -20.48
CA TYR A 214 -17.93 -7.18 -20.15
C TYR A 214 -18.66 -6.26 -21.11
N VAL A 215 -19.48 -6.84 -21.99
CA VAL A 215 -20.24 -6.10 -23.02
C VAL A 215 -21.72 -6.37 -22.82
N ASN A 216 -22.49 -5.33 -22.52
CA ASN A 216 -23.95 -5.38 -22.46
C ASN A 216 -24.55 -5.20 -23.86
N ILE A 217 -25.63 -5.90 -24.14
CA ILE A 217 -26.31 -5.84 -25.43
C ILE A 217 -27.71 -5.26 -25.23
N TRP A 218 -28.06 -4.29 -26.07
CA TRP A 218 -29.38 -3.69 -26.10
C TRP A 218 -29.94 -3.74 -27.52
N ILE A 219 -31.25 -3.91 -27.62
CA ILE A 219 -31.94 -4.02 -28.91
C ILE A 219 -32.90 -2.86 -29.06
N VAL A 220 -32.85 -2.22 -30.22
CA VAL A 220 -33.78 -1.19 -30.66
C VAL A 220 -34.58 -1.76 -31.83
N GLY A 221 -35.90 -1.87 -31.66
CA GLY A 221 -36.82 -2.45 -32.66
C GLY A 221 -37.42 -3.78 -32.20
N GLU A 222 -38.76 -3.87 -32.19
CA GLU A 222 -39.50 -5.03 -31.64
C GLU A 222 -39.32 -6.33 -32.45
N PHE A 223 -38.87 -6.23 -33.71
CA PHE A 223 -38.64 -7.35 -34.63
C PHE A 223 -37.28 -8.04 -34.45
N LEU A 224 -36.38 -7.48 -33.64
CA LEU A 224 -35.08 -8.04 -33.33
C LEU A 224 -35.09 -8.71 -31.94
N SER A 225 -34.40 -9.84 -31.81
CA SER A 225 -34.18 -10.50 -30.52
C SER A 225 -32.82 -11.20 -30.48
N THR A 226 -32.28 -11.42 -29.28
CA THR A 226 -31.01 -12.11 -29.05
C THR A 226 -31.17 -13.15 -27.95
N ASP A 227 -30.37 -14.20 -28.00
CA ASP A 227 -30.31 -15.27 -26.98
C ASP A 227 -29.50 -14.84 -25.75
N ARG A 228 -28.60 -13.87 -25.91
CA ARG A 228 -27.72 -13.35 -24.86
C ARG A 228 -27.85 -11.84 -24.73
N GLN A 229 -27.79 -11.37 -23.48
CA GLN A 229 -27.83 -9.95 -23.12
C GLN A 229 -26.47 -9.41 -22.67
N GLN A 230 -25.50 -10.31 -22.42
CA GLN A 230 -24.17 -10.00 -21.88
C GLN A 230 -23.13 -10.92 -22.49
N LEU A 231 -21.94 -10.38 -22.79
CA LEU A 231 -20.77 -11.14 -23.23
C LEU A 231 -19.63 -10.92 -22.25
N THR A 232 -19.02 -12.02 -21.82
CA THR A 232 -17.87 -12.03 -20.89
C THR A 232 -16.66 -12.68 -21.53
N ASN A 233 -15.53 -12.74 -20.82
CA ASN A 233 -14.31 -13.37 -21.33
C ASN A 233 -14.48 -14.82 -21.81
N THR A 234 -15.40 -15.59 -21.22
CA THR A 234 -15.62 -16.99 -21.60
C THR A 234 -16.24 -17.14 -23.00
N ASP A 235 -16.88 -16.10 -23.51
CA ASP A 235 -17.52 -16.10 -24.83
C ASP A 235 -16.53 -15.89 -25.99
N PHE A 236 -15.32 -15.38 -25.70
CA PHE A 236 -14.31 -15.08 -26.70
C PHE A 236 -13.27 -16.19 -26.81
N ILE A 237 -13.46 -17.10 -27.77
CA ILE A 237 -12.50 -18.16 -28.07
C ILE A 237 -11.48 -17.62 -29.09
N SER A 238 -10.19 -17.62 -28.75
CA SER A 238 -9.13 -17.01 -29.56
C SER A 238 -9.44 -15.55 -29.92
N ASN A 239 -9.96 -14.79 -28.97
CA ASN A 239 -10.38 -13.38 -29.11
C ASN A 239 -11.51 -13.12 -30.12
N LYS A 240 -12.27 -14.15 -30.52
CA LYS A 240 -13.44 -14.02 -31.41
C LYS A 240 -14.70 -14.58 -30.75
N CYS A 241 -15.81 -13.86 -30.89
CA CYS A 241 -17.13 -14.28 -30.45
C CYS A 241 -18.10 -14.20 -31.63
N ASN A 242 -18.75 -15.33 -31.95
CA ASN A 242 -19.83 -15.36 -32.94
C ASN A 242 -21.17 -15.08 -32.23
N PHE A 243 -21.80 -13.96 -32.55
CA PHE A 243 -23.02 -13.50 -31.91
C PHE A 243 -24.22 -13.62 -32.86
N ASN A 244 -25.29 -14.29 -32.43
CA ASN A 244 -26.48 -14.56 -33.25
C ASN A 244 -27.61 -13.57 -32.91
N ILE A 245 -28.21 -13.03 -33.96
CA ILE A 245 -29.35 -12.10 -33.90
C ILE A 245 -30.51 -12.73 -34.64
N TYR A 246 -31.67 -12.77 -33.99
CA TYR A 246 -32.90 -13.38 -34.50
C TYR A 246 -33.84 -12.28 -35.00
N ILE A 247 -34.26 -12.39 -36.25
CA ILE A 247 -35.22 -11.49 -36.88
C ILE A 247 -36.57 -12.22 -36.94
N ASP A 248 -37.58 -11.66 -36.28
CA ASP A 248 -38.94 -12.19 -36.28
C ASP A 248 -39.76 -11.58 -37.42
N ALA A 249 -40.02 -12.38 -38.46
CA ALA A 249 -40.76 -11.93 -39.63
C ALA A 249 -42.22 -11.55 -39.31
N SER A 250 -42.80 -12.08 -38.22
CA SER A 250 -44.19 -11.79 -37.83
C SER A 250 -44.41 -10.38 -37.28
N LYS A 251 -43.33 -9.70 -36.86
CA LYS A 251 -43.36 -8.37 -36.25
C LYS A 251 -42.91 -7.26 -37.19
N LEU A 252 -42.50 -7.60 -38.40
CA LEU A 252 -42.14 -6.62 -39.41
C LEU A 252 -43.42 -6.04 -40.02
N HIS A 253 -43.49 -4.71 -40.08
CA HIS A 253 -44.58 -4.02 -40.76
C HIS A 253 -44.15 -3.65 -42.17
N ASP A 254 -45.12 -3.32 -43.01
CA ASP A 254 -44.81 -2.95 -44.38
C ASP A 254 -44.07 -1.59 -44.46
N GLY A 255 -43.10 -1.47 -45.36
CA GLY A 255 -42.20 -0.31 -45.45
C GLY A 255 -40.83 -0.55 -44.80
N VAL A 256 -40.17 0.53 -44.38
CA VAL A 256 -38.83 0.47 -43.75
C VAL A 256 -38.99 0.21 -42.26
N ASN A 257 -38.42 -0.91 -41.79
CA ASN A 257 -38.28 -1.24 -40.38
C ASN A 257 -36.83 -0.98 -39.99
N SER A 258 -36.60 0.12 -39.26
CA SER A 258 -35.28 0.47 -38.74
C SER A 258 -35.14 0.00 -37.29
N GLY A 259 -34.07 -0.72 -37.02
CA GLY A 259 -33.66 -1.20 -35.71
C GLY A 259 -32.15 -1.14 -35.56
N ALA A 260 -31.66 -1.47 -34.37
CA ALA A 260 -30.22 -1.56 -34.12
C ALA A 260 -29.93 -2.51 -32.96
N VAL A 261 -28.77 -3.15 -33.01
CA VAL A 261 -28.19 -3.86 -31.87
C VAL A 261 -27.03 -3.02 -31.35
N ILE A 262 -27.11 -2.62 -30.08
CA ILE A 262 -26.14 -1.76 -29.41
C ILE A 262 -25.32 -2.63 -28.46
N PHE A 263 -24.03 -2.72 -28.73
CA PHE A 263 -23.04 -3.36 -27.87
C PHE A 263 -22.36 -2.27 -27.03
N SER A 264 -22.56 -2.30 -25.72
CA SER A 264 -22.12 -1.28 -24.79
C SER A 264 -21.10 -1.88 -23.84
N ASP A 265 -19.83 -1.47 -23.96
CA ASP A 265 -18.79 -1.79 -22.97
C ASP A 265 -18.72 -0.71 -21.88
N ALA A 266 -17.72 -0.75 -21.01
CA ALA A 266 -17.57 0.23 -19.93
C ALA A 266 -17.33 1.68 -20.42
N CYS A 267 -16.73 1.88 -21.60
CA CYS A 267 -16.26 3.17 -22.11
C CYS A 267 -16.98 3.60 -23.41
N ASN A 268 -17.32 2.67 -24.29
CA ASN A 268 -17.74 2.84 -25.68
C ASN A 268 -19.12 2.23 -25.92
N GLU A 269 -19.80 2.72 -26.96
CA GLU A 269 -21.02 2.12 -27.50
C GLU A 269 -20.84 1.87 -28.99
N TYR A 270 -21.05 0.63 -29.40
CA TYR A 270 -20.96 0.19 -30.78
C TYR A 270 -22.37 -0.13 -31.27
N THR A 271 -22.82 0.56 -32.31
CA THR A 271 -24.17 0.39 -32.85
C THR A 271 -24.09 -0.31 -34.19
N VAL A 272 -24.77 -1.45 -34.33
CA VAL A 272 -24.97 -2.15 -35.61
C VAL A 272 -26.42 -1.92 -36.05
N PRO A 273 -26.68 -1.02 -37.02
CA PRO A 273 -28.02 -0.76 -37.54
C PRO A 273 -28.53 -1.93 -38.41
N PHE A 274 -29.85 -2.10 -38.37
CA PHE A 274 -30.64 -3.04 -39.17
C PHE A 274 -31.75 -2.26 -39.86
N ASP A 275 -31.69 -2.17 -41.18
CA ASP A 275 -32.76 -1.63 -42.00
C ASP A 275 -33.36 -2.75 -42.85
N ILE A 276 -34.65 -3.05 -42.62
CA ILE A 276 -35.39 -4.10 -43.31
C ILE A 276 -36.55 -3.49 -44.09
N LEU A 277 -36.51 -3.64 -45.41
CA LEU A 277 -37.60 -3.21 -46.30
C LEU A 277 -38.53 -4.39 -46.56
N ILE A 278 -39.80 -4.29 -46.14
CA ILE A 278 -40.86 -5.21 -46.56
C ILE A 278 -41.76 -4.51 -47.58
N GLU A 279 -41.77 -5.02 -48.80
CA GLU A 279 -42.75 -4.65 -49.82
C GLU A 279 -44.02 -5.52 -49.66
N GLU A 280 -45.19 -4.90 -49.43
CA GLU A 280 -46.48 -5.62 -49.51
C GLU A 280 -46.62 -6.29 -50.89
N GLU A 281 -47.33 -7.43 -50.94
CA GLU A 281 -47.86 -7.96 -52.20
C GLU A 281 -48.56 -6.82 -52.98
N PRO A 282 -48.12 -6.52 -54.22
CA PRO A 282 -48.46 -5.28 -54.91
C PRO A 282 -49.96 -5.10 -55.19
N GLU A 283 -50.77 -6.16 -55.15
CA GLU A 283 -52.18 -6.12 -55.55
C GLU A 283 -53.12 -5.52 -54.48
N LYS A 284 -52.98 -5.86 -53.19
CA LYS A 284 -53.89 -5.34 -52.13
C LYS A 284 -53.52 -3.92 -51.67
N ARG A 285 -52.23 -3.56 -51.72
CA ARG A 285 -51.74 -2.20 -51.46
C ARG A 285 -52.21 -1.23 -52.52
N THR A 286 -52.21 -1.67 -53.78
CA THR A 286 -52.61 -0.81 -54.89
C THR A 286 -54.08 -0.47 -54.84
N ASP A 287 -54.99 -1.38 -54.49
CA ASP A 287 -56.43 -1.09 -54.57
C ASP A 287 -56.95 -0.17 -53.46
N ASN A 288 -56.56 -0.38 -52.20
CA ASN A 288 -56.91 0.55 -51.11
C ASN A 288 -56.20 1.91 -51.25
N ARG A 289 -54.96 1.93 -51.76
CA ARG A 289 -54.24 3.18 -52.06
C ARG A 289 -54.84 3.89 -53.27
N LYS A 290 -55.20 3.18 -54.34
CA LYS A 290 -55.91 3.71 -55.52
C LYS A 290 -57.25 4.28 -55.11
N GLN A 291 -58.03 3.60 -54.26
CA GLN A 291 -59.32 4.12 -53.77
C GLN A 291 -59.14 5.41 -52.97
N LYS A 292 -58.23 5.43 -51.98
CA LYS A 292 -57.95 6.64 -51.19
C LYS A 292 -57.35 7.76 -52.04
N GLN A 293 -56.46 7.43 -52.97
CA GLN A 293 -55.82 8.39 -53.87
C GLN A 293 -56.83 8.97 -54.85
N ALA A 294 -57.69 8.14 -55.46
CA ALA A 294 -58.77 8.60 -56.33
C ALA A 294 -59.76 9.49 -55.56
N LEU A 295 -60.18 9.13 -54.34
CA LEU A 295 -61.02 10.00 -53.51
C LEU A 295 -60.34 11.33 -53.16
N CYS A 296 -59.04 11.31 -52.81
CA CYS A 296 -58.25 12.52 -52.60
C CYS A 296 -58.12 13.36 -53.87
N ASP A 297 -57.94 12.75 -55.03
CA ASP A 297 -57.84 13.42 -56.33
C ASP A 297 -59.17 14.06 -56.72
N LEU A 298 -60.31 13.41 -56.44
CA LEU A 298 -61.65 13.99 -56.62
C LEU A 298 -61.84 15.24 -55.75
N VAL A 299 -61.50 15.14 -54.45
CA VAL A 299 -61.62 16.26 -53.51
C VAL A 299 -60.66 17.39 -53.86
N ASN A 300 -59.40 17.09 -54.17
CA ASN A 300 -58.40 18.07 -54.58
C ASN A 300 -58.76 18.71 -55.93
N GLY A 301 -59.28 17.94 -56.87
CA GLY A 301 -59.78 18.42 -58.16
C GLY A 301 -60.89 19.45 -57.97
N TYR A 302 -61.88 19.15 -57.12
CA TYR A 302 -62.96 20.09 -56.78
C TYR A 302 -62.41 21.37 -56.12
N VAL A 303 -61.54 21.23 -55.11
CA VAL A 303 -60.93 22.38 -54.42
C VAL A 303 -60.11 23.24 -55.39
N ASN A 304 -59.30 22.62 -56.26
CA ASN A 304 -58.50 23.32 -57.26
C ASN A 304 -59.38 24.03 -58.31
N MET A 305 -60.51 23.44 -58.71
CA MET A 305 -61.49 24.10 -59.56
C MET A 305 -62.10 25.33 -58.87
N ARG A 306 -62.56 25.20 -57.62
CA ARG A 306 -63.14 26.32 -56.87
C ARG A 306 -62.15 27.47 -56.66
N LEU A 307 -60.86 27.16 -56.55
CA LEU A 307 -59.77 28.14 -56.40
C LEU A 307 -59.27 28.71 -57.73
N ASN A 308 -59.94 28.43 -58.86
CA ASN A 308 -59.54 28.82 -60.22
C ASN A 308 -58.16 28.30 -60.67
N CYS A 309 -57.65 27.22 -60.07
CA CYS A 309 -56.43 26.54 -60.50
C CYS A 309 -56.65 25.58 -61.67
N LEU A 310 -57.90 25.14 -61.89
CA LEU A 310 -58.31 24.26 -62.99
C LEU A 310 -59.52 24.85 -63.73
N THR A 311 -59.56 24.69 -65.05
CA THR A 311 -60.79 25.00 -65.80
C THR A 311 -61.86 23.94 -65.54
N THR A 312 -63.13 24.29 -65.71
CA THR A 312 -64.26 23.34 -65.55
C THR A 312 -64.08 22.08 -66.41
N SER A 313 -63.54 22.23 -67.62
CA SER A 313 -63.23 21.11 -68.52
C SER A 313 -62.11 20.20 -68.00
N GLN A 314 -61.04 20.77 -67.42
CA GLN A 314 -59.94 20.00 -66.83
C GLN A 314 -60.39 19.26 -65.56
N TRP A 315 -61.23 19.90 -64.73
CA TRP A 315 -61.81 19.27 -63.56
C TRP A 315 -62.73 18.11 -63.93
N ILE A 316 -63.65 18.28 -64.89
CA ILE A 316 -64.53 17.19 -65.35
C ILE A 316 -63.69 16.01 -65.86
N SER A 317 -62.60 16.26 -66.58
CA SER A 317 -61.69 15.20 -67.04
C SER A 317 -60.95 14.50 -65.89
N GLN A 318 -60.50 15.24 -64.87
CA GLN A 318 -59.88 14.64 -63.67
C GLN A 318 -60.90 13.87 -62.82
N PHE A 319 -62.12 14.39 -62.67
CA PHE A 319 -63.21 13.74 -61.97
C PHE A 319 -63.59 12.43 -62.65
N GLU A 320 -63.67 12.43 -63.99
CA GLU A 320 -63.92 11.22 -64.77
C GLU A 320 -62.80 10.18 -64.63
N LYS A 321 -61.53 10.60 -64.66
CA LYS A 321 -60.39 9.69 -64.44
C LYS A 321 -60.40 9.08 -63.03
N GLY A 322 -60.62 9.91 -62.01
CA GLY A 322 -60.69 9.46 -60.62
C GLY A 322 -61.88 8.54 -60.39
N LEU A 323 -63.04 8.85 -60.97
CA LEU A 323 -64.24 8.03 -60.89
C LEU A 323 -64.08 6.69 -61.62
N ASN A 324 -63.53 6.67 -62.83
CA ASN A 324 -63.26 5.42 -63.54
C ASN A 324 -62.33 4.52 -62.72
N SER A 325 -61.31 5.11 -62.09
CA SER A 325 -60.42 4.36 -61.19
C SER A 325 -61.14 3.80 -59.96
N LEU A 326 -62.26 4.40 -59.51
CA LEU A 326 -63.09 3.86 -58.41
C LEU A 326 -64.07 2.80 -58.90
N LEU A 327 -64.67 2.98 -60.08
CA LEU A 327 -65.58 2.02 -60.68
C LEU A 327 -64.86 0.75 -61.15
N ASP A 328 -63.61 0.86 -61.60
CA ASP A 328 -62.75 -0.29 -61.93
C ASP A 328 -62.44 -1.16 -60.69
N LEU A 329 -62.51 -0.58 -59.48
CA LEU A 329 -62.30 -1.30 -58.22
C LEU A 329 -63.58 -1.98 -57.72
N ASP A 330 -64.73 -1.31 -57.82
CA ASP A 330 -66.03 -1.82 -57.38
C ASP A 330 -67.18 -1.14 -58.16
N GLU A 331 -67.58 -1.76 -59.28
CA GLU A 331 -68.63 -1.22 -60.17
C GLU A 331 -70.02 -1.22 -59.50
N ASP A 332 -70.24 -2.11 -58.53
CA ASP A 332 -71.52 -2.27 -57.82
C ASP A 332 -71.70 -1.31 -56.64
N ASN A 333 -70.65 -0.53 -56.30
CA ASN A 333 -70.70 0.40 -55.19
C ASN A 333 -71.75 1.50 -55.37
N ILE A 334 -72.67 1.62 -54.42
CA ILE A 334 -73.76 2.62 -54.48
C ILE A 334 -73.19 4.05 -54.53
N LEU A 335 -72.15 4.35 -53.73
CA LEU A 335 -71.58 5.70 -53.64
C LEU A 335 -70.84 6.11 -54.94
N PHE A 336 -70.11 5.18 -55.57
CA PHE A 336 -69.42 5.48 -56.84
C PHE A 336 -70.42 5.71 -57.97
N ASN A 337 -71.53 4.97 -57.99
CA ASN A 337 -72.60 5.20 -58.93
C ASN A 337 -73.34 6.53 -58.68
N LEU A 338 -73.45 7.00 -57.43
CA LEU A 338 -73.93 8.36 -57.13
C LEU A 338 -72.94 9.44 -57.63
N TYR A 339 -71.62 9.23 -57.52
CA TYR A 339 -70.62 10.12 -58.14
C TYR A 339 -70.71 10.11 -59.68
N ARG A 340 -71.03 8.97 -60.29
CA ARG A 340 -71.29 8.84 -61.73
C ARG A 340 -72.48 9.67 -62.17
N ILE A 341 -73.57 9.65 -61.40
CA ILE A 341 -74.72 10.51 -61.63
C ILE A 341 -74.31 11.99 -61.55
N GLN A 342 -73.53 12.39 -60.53
CA GLN A 342 -73.03 13.77 -60.44
C GLN A 342 -72.21 14.17 -61.68
N LEU A 343 -71.32 13.30 -62.18
CA LEU A 343 -70.55 13.56 -63.39
C LEU A 343 -71.43 13.70 -64.64
N LEU A 344 -72.47 12.87 -64.78
CA LEU A 344 -73.42 12.95 -65.90
C LEU A 344 -74.22 14.25 -65.87
N ILE A 345 -74.63 14.71 -64.68
CA ILE A 345 -75.29 16.01 -64.49
C ILE A 345 -74.33 17.15 -64.88
N LEU A 346 -73.06 17.09 -64.46
CA LEU A 346 -72.03 18.09 -64.81
C LEU A 346 -71.73 18.14 -66.32
N LYS A 347 -71.95 17.03 -67.05
CA LYS A 347 -71.85 16.94 -68.52
C LYS A 347 -73.16 17.26 -69.25
N GLU A 348 -74.19 17.73 -68.54
CA GLU A 348 -75.53 18.04 -69.06
C GLU A 348 -76.27 16.82 -69.68
N ARG A 349 -75.90 15.58 -69.30
CA ARG A 349 -76.54 14.33 -69.75
C ARG A 349 -77.66 13.89 -68.80
N PHE A 350 -78.68 14.72 -68.65
CA PHE A 350 -79.73 14.56 -67.62
C PHE A 350 -80.56 13.28 -67.73
N ASN A 351 -80.87 12.81 -68.95
CA ASN A 351 -81.69 11.60 -69.15
C ASN A 351 -81.00 10.33 -68.63
N GLU A 352 -79.68 10.24 -68.81
CA GLU A 352 -78.89 9.11 -68.32
C GLU A 352 -78.68 9.19 -66.81
N ALA A 353 -78.44 10.39 -66.28
CA ALA A 353 -78.38 10.63 -64.84
C ALA A 353 -79.70 10.20 -64.15
N LYS A 354 -80.85 10.53 -64.74
CA LYS A 354 -82.16 10.12 -64.24
C LYS A 354 -82.36 8.61 -64.27
N TRP A 355 -81.96 7.94 -65.36
CA TRP A 355 -82.03 6.48 -65.45
C TRP A 355 -81.20 5.78 -64.36
N TYR A 356 -79.97 6.24 -64.09
CA TYR A 356 -79.15 5.71 -63.00
C TYR A 356 -79.73 6.01 -61.61
N LEU A 357 -80.36 7.18 -61.41
CA LEU A 357 -81.04 7.51 -60.14
C LEU A 357 -82.22 6.57 -59.88
N ASP A 358 -83.10 6.38 -60.86
CA ASP A 358 -84.28 5.50 -60.75
C ASP A 358 -83.85 4.04 -60.47
N MET A 359 -82.71 3.61 -61.03
CA MET A 359 -82.13 2.29 -60.78
C MET A 359 -81.60 2.13 -59.35
N LEU A 360 -81.00 3.18 -58.77
CA LEU A 360 -80.44 3.14 -57.42
C LEU A 360 -81.51 3.34 -56.32
N GLU A 361 -82.65 3.98 -56.63
CA GLU A 361 -83.76 4.21 -55.69
C GLU A 361 -84.21 2.92 -55.00
N GLN A 362 -84.47 1.86 -55.77
CA GLN A 362 -84.87 0.55 -55.24
C GLN A 362 -83.77 -0.17 -54.42
N ARG A 363 -82.50 0.19 -54.63
CA ARG A 363 -81.35 -0.37 -53.88
C ARG A 363 -81.15 0.37 -52.56
N LEU A 364 -81.32 1.69 -52.56
CA LEU A 364 -81.22 2.57 -51.38
C LEU A 364 -82.35 2.30 -50.36
N GLU A 365 -83.57 1.98 -50.83
CA GLU A 365 -84.67 1.57 -49.95
C GLU A 365 -84.40 0.27 -49.17
N LYS A 366 -83.52 -0.61 -49.69
CA LYS A 366 -83.15 -1.88 -49.05
C LYS A 366 -81.98 -1.74 -48.08
N ASP A 367 -81.15 -0.72 -48.22
CA ASP A 367 -79.92 -0.52 -47.45
C ASP A 367 -80.04 0.72 -46.54
N VAL A 368 -80.90 0.60 -45.52
CA VAL A 368 -81.33 1.70 -44.63
C VAL A 368 -80.17 2.27 -43.78
N GLY A 369 -79.02 1.59 -43.74
CA GLY A 369 -77.89 1.92 -42.85
C GLY A 369 -77.04 3.12 -43.27
N ASN A 370 -77.04 3.54 -44.55
CA ASN A 370 -76.12 4.57 -45.02
C ASN A 370 -76.78 5.94 -45.26
N ILE A 371 -76.96 6.68 -44.16
CA ILE A 371 -77.65 7.98 -44.11
C ILE A 371 -77.10 8.99 -45.14
N PHE A 372 -75.78 9.02 -45.36
CA PHE A 372 -75.15 9.94 -46.32
C PHE A 372 -75.56 9.64 -47.76
N GLN A 373 -75.59 8.37 -48.18
CA GLN A 373 -75.94 7.98 -49.55
C GLN A 373 -77.38 8.37 -49.89
N ASN A 374 -78.31 8.20 -48.94
CA ASN A 374 -79.71 8.60 -49.09
C ASN A 374 -79.87 10.11 -49.27
N CYS A 375 -79.22 10.91 -48.42
CA CYS A 375 -79.27 12.37 -48.54
C CYS A 375 -78.56 12.88 -49.81
N TYR A 376 -77.47 12.22 -50.23
CA TYR A 376 -76.76 12.58 -51.45
C TYR A 376 -77.56 12.23 -52.70
N TYR A 377 -78.30 11.12 -52.71
CA TYR A 377 -79.30 10.81 -53.73
C TYR A 377 -80.35 11.92 -53.84
N LEU A 378 -80.97 12.32 -52.71
CA LEU A 378 -81.96 13.40 -52.67
C LEU A 378 -81.39 14.72 -53.22
N TYR A 379 -80.16 15.07 -52.84
CA TYR A 379 -79.46 16.22 -53.39
C TYR A 379 -79.28 16.14 -54.92
N LEU A 380 -78.89 14.99 -55.47
CA LEU A 380 -78.76 14.84 -56.93
C LEU A 380 -80.11 14.97 -57.65
N THR A 381 -81.23 14.58 -57.01
CA THR A 381 -82.57 14.82 -57.58
C THR A 381 -82.90 16.32 -57.67
N THR A 382 -82.45 17.14 -56.71
CA THR A 382 -82.65 18.60 -56.76
C THR A 382 -81.83 19.29 -57.86
N LEU A 383 -80.72 18.70 -58.30
CA LEU A 383 -79.94 19.23 -59.42
C LEU A 383 -80.62 18.96 -60.79
N ILE A 384 -81.56 18.00 -60.85
CA ILE A 384 -82.36 17.69 -62.04
C ILE A 384 -83.74 18.39 -61.97
N ASN A 385 -84.34 18.41 -60.78
CA ASN A 385 -85.62 19.07 -60.50
C ASN A 385 -85.39 20.39 -59.75
N CYS A 386 -85.28 21.49 -60.50
CA CYS A 386 -84.98 22.83 -59.97
C CYS A 386 -86.21 23.59 -59.46
N ALA A 387 -87.35 22.93 -59.21
CA ALA A 387 -88.53 23.58 -58.67
C ALA A 387 -88.29 24.06 -57.23
N GLU A 388 -88.44 25.36 -56.95
CA GLU A 388 -88.11 25.97 -55.66
C GLU A 388 -88.79 25.27 -54.46
N ASP A 389 -90.07 24.91 -54.59
CA ASP A 389 -90.82 24.23 -53.54
C ASP A 389 -90.26 22.83 -53.23
N TYR A 390 -89.82 22.10 -54.26
CA TYR A 390 -89.21 20.77 -54.11
C TYR A 390 -87.80 20.86 -53.50
N VAL A 391 -86.99 21.83 -53.95
CA VAL A 391 -85.65 22.06 -53.39
C VAL A 391 -85.75 22.41 -51.90
N LYS A 392 -86.72 23.24 -51.50
CA LYS A 392 -86.99 23.55 -50.08
C LYS A 392 -87.40 22.33 -49.29
N GLU A 393 -88.35 21.53 -49.80
CA GLU A 393 -88.79 20.29 -49.12
C GLU A 393 -87.62 19.31 -48.90
N VAL A 394 -86.74 19.16 -49.89
CA VAL A 394 -85.54 18.31 -49.78
C VAL A 394 -84.52 18.92 -48.80
N CYS A 395 -84.32 20.24 -48.82
CA CYS A 395 -83.44 20.93 -47.89
C CYS A 395 -83.90 20.73 -46.43
N ASP A 396 -85.18 20.92 -46.13
CA ASP A 396 -85.76 20.74 -44.79
C ASP A 396 -85.59 19.29 -44.28
N LYS A 397 -85.76 18.30 -45.18
CA LYS A 397 -85.51 16.89 -44.87
C LYS A 397 -84.04 16.63 -44.51
N ILE A 398 -83.10 17.14 -45.32
CA ILE A 398 -81.66 16.96 -45.07
C ILE A 398 -81.23 17.70 -43.80
N GLU A 399 -81.76 18.89 -43.53
CA GLU A 399 -81.51 19.66 -42.30
C GLU A 399 -81.99 18.92 -41.05
N THR A 400 -83.20 18.36 -41.09
CA THR A 400 -83.76 17.57 -39.98
C THR A 400 -82.88 16.35 -39.68
N ILE A 401 -82.37 15.68 -40.72
CA ILE A 401 -81.44 14.54 -40.57
C ILE A 401 -80.09 15.02 -40.02
N TYR A 402 -79.58 16.16 -40.49
CA TYR A 402 -78.30 16.71 -40.04
C TYR A 402 -78.31 17.15 -38.57
N VAL A 403 -79.41 17.70 -38.06
CA VAL A 403 -79.54 18.05 -36.63
C VAL A 403 -79.37 16.81 -35.74
N ASN A 404 -79.81 15.64 -36.19
CA ASN A 404 -79.67 14.37 -35.47
C ASN A 404 -78.30 13.69 -35.68
N HIS A 405 -77.55 14.08 -36.73
CA HIS A 405 -76.27 13.49 -37.13
C HIS A 405 -75.22 14.57 -37.44
N SER A 406 -75.01 15.53 -36.54
CA SER A 406 -74.21 16.74 -36.78
C SER A 406 -72.71 16.50 -37.08
N VAL A 407 -72.20 15.30 -36.79
CA VAL A 407 -70.80 14.89 -37.06
C VAL A 407 -70.56 14.58 -38.54
N GLU A 408 -71.60 14.22 -39.31
CA GLU A 408 -71.47 13.86 -40.72
C GLU A 408 -71.38 15.12 -41.60
N TRP A 409 -70.17 15.64 -41.76
CA TRP A 409 -69.90 16.92 -42.43
C TRP A 409 -70.38 16.99 -43.88
N ARG A 410 -70.45 15.85 -44.59
CA ARG A 410 -70.87 15.82 -45.98
C ARG A 410 -72.32 16.25 -46.14
N LEU A 411 -73.19 15.97 -45.16
CA LEU A 411 -74.56 16.46 -45.12
C LEU A 411 -74.60 17.98 -44.92
N GLY A 412 -73.78 18.51 -44.02
CA GLY A 412 -73.62 19.97 -43.85
C GLY A 412 -73.14 20.66 -45.13
N TRP A 413 -72.31 20.02 -45.94
CA TRP A 413 -71.92 20.53 -47.26
C TRP A 413 -73.10 20.58 -48.24
N LEU A 414 -74.01 19.60 -48.23
CA LEU A 414 -75.24 19.65 -49.06
C LEU A 414 -76.14 20.82 -48.65
N ILE A 415 -76.31 21.05 -47.33
CA ILE A 415 -77.08 22.18 -46.79
C ILE A 415 -76.46 23.52 -47.23
N LEU A 416 -75.13 23.64 -47.21
CA LEU A 416 -74.42 24.81 -47.74
C LEU A 416 -74.69 25.10 -49.21
N GLN A 417 -75.11 24.12 -50.02
CA GLN A 417 -75.46 24.30 -51.43
C GLN A 417 -76.96 24.52 -51.68
N LEU A 418 -77.84 23.96 -50.84
CA LEU A 418 -79.30 23.98 -51.04
C LEU A 418 -80.01 25.12 -50.30
N ASN A 419 -79.57 25.47 -49.09
CA ASN A 419 -80.28 26.43 -48.26
C ASN A 419 -80.13 27.85 -48.83
N GLU A 420 -81.25 28.43 -49.29
CA GLU A 420 -81.30 29.77 -49.88
C GLU A 420 -80.88 30.88 -48.89
N ASP A 421 -81.21 30.75 -47.61
CA ASP A 421 -80.87 31.75 -46.60
C ASP A 421 -79.35 31.81 -46.35
N LEU A 422 -78.68 30.65 -46.34
CA LEU A 422 -77.21 30.55 -46.24
C LEU A 422 -76.49 31.01 -47.52
N LEU A 423 -77.16 31.01 -48.68
CA LEU A 423 -76.60 31.56 -49.92
C LEU A 423 -76.75 33.08 -49.99
N ARG A 424 -77.87 33.62 -49.51
CA ARG A 424 -78.14 35.07 -49.50
C ARG A 424 -77.35 35.80 -48.39
N ASN A 425 -77.24 35.20 -47.20
CA ASN A 425 -76.59 35.83 -46.05
C ASN A 425 -75.20 35.21 -45.78
N GLN A 426 -74.16 35.96 -46.15
CA GLN A 426 -72.76 35.53 -46.01
C GLN A 426 -72.30 35.42 -44.54
N GLU A 427 -72.90 36.17 -43.60
CA GLU A 427 -72.58 36.08 -42.17
C GLU A 427 -73.12 34.78 -41.55
N LEU A 428 -74.38 34.44 -41.85
CA LEU A 428 -74.97 33.17 -41.44
C LEU A 428 -74.21 31.98 -42.03
N ARG A 429 -73.75 32.11 -43.28
CA ARG A 429 -72.89 31.12 -43.94
C ARG A 429 -71.57 30.91 -43.20
N TRP A 430 -70.93 31.98 -42.74
CA TRP A 430 -69.69 31.90 -41.95
C TRP A 430 -69.90 31.20 -40.61
N GLN A 431 -70.95 31.58 -39.87
CA GLN A 431 -71.27 30.97 -38.57
C GLN A 431 -71.61 29.48 -38.70
N PHE A 432 -72.30 29.09 -39.79
CA PHE A 432 -72.61 27.69 -40.05
C PHE A 432 -71.35 26.87 -40.31
N MET A 433 -70.38 27.39 -41.08
CA MET A 433 -69.09 26.72 -41.30
C MET A 433 -68.25 26.61 -40.01
N GLU A 434 -68.26 27.64 -39.15
CA GLU A 434 -67.60 27.58 -37.83
C GLU A 434 -68.23 26.48 -36.96
N LYS A 435 -69.57 26.32 -36.99
CA LYS A 435 -70.27 25.24 -36.29
C LYS A 435 -69.87 23.86 -36.83
N MET A 436 -69.86 23.68 -38.16
CA MET A 436 -69.41 22.43 -38.79
C MET A 436 -67.99 22.03 -38.37
N PHE A 437 -67.09 23.01 -38.23
CA PHE A 437 -65.73 22.76 -37.76
C PHE A 437 -65.70 22.32 -36.30
N LYS A 438 -66.49 22.96 -35.42
CA LYS A 438 -66.62 22.57 -34.00
C LYS A 438 -67.18 21.15 -33.83
N ASP A 439 -68.05 20.72 -34.74
CA ASP A 439 -68.61 19.36 -34.78
C ASP A 439 -67.63 18.32 -35.37
N GLY A 440 -66.41 18.72 -35.75
CA GLY A 440 -65.31 17.82 -36.14
C GLY A 440 -64.90 17.86 -37.63
N CYS A 441 -65.49 18.72 -38.45
CA CYS A 441 -65.15 18.81 -39.88
C CYS A 441 -63.84 19.55 -40.13
N THR A 442 -62.85 18.85 -40.69
CA THR A 442 -61.58 19.44 -41.17
C THR A 442 -61.34 19.22 -42.67
N SER A 443 -62.39 18.86 -43.41
CA SER A 443 -62.32 18.57 -44.85
C SER A 443 -61.77 19.77 -45.65
N PRO A 444 -60.86 19.54 -46.63
CA PRO A 444 -60.38 20.60 -47.51
C PRO A 444 -61.49 21.36 -48.26
N MET A 445 -62.65 20.73 -48.48
CA MET A 445 -63.81 21.37 -49.10
C MET A 445 -64.39 22.49 -48.23
N LEU A 446 -64.56 22.25 -46.92
CA LEU A 446 -65.05 23.26 -45.97
C LEU A 446 -64.06 24.44 -45.89
N LEU A 447 -62.77 24.13 -45.72
CA LEU A 447 -61.72 25.15 -45.61
C LEU A 447 -61.58 25.96 -46.91
N CYS A 448 -61.78 25.34 -48.08
CA CYS A 448 -61.80 26.04 -49.36
C CYS A 448 -62.94 27.08 -49.44
N GLU A 449 -64.17 26.69 -49.11
CA GLU A 449 -65.32 27.61 -49.10
C GLU A 449 -65.11 28.76 -48.11
N ALA A 450 -64.56 28.46 -46.92
CA ALA A 450 -64.24 29.47 -45.92
C ALA A 450 -63.15 30.45 -46.39
N VAL A 451 -62.09 29.98 -47.06
CA VAL A 451 -61.03 30.84 -47.61
C VAL A 451 -61.58 31.76 -48.70
N LEU A 452 -62.39 31.23 -49.63
CA LEU A 452 -63.01 32.02 -50.70
C LEU A 452 -63.94 33.12 -50.15
N LEU A 453 -64.68 32.79 -49.09
CA LEU A 453 -65.56 33.74 -48.42
C LEU A 453 -64.76 34.86 -47.73
N LEU A 454 -63.64 34.54 -47.06
CA LEU A 454 -62.71 35.54 -46.51
C LEU A 454 -62.02 36.39 -47.59
N GLN A 455 -61.69 35.83 -48.75
CA GLN A 455 -61.11 36.61 -49.86
C GLN A 455 -62.09 37.66 -50.40
N ASN A 456 -63.38 37.38 -50.37
CA ASN A 456 -64.42 38.30 -50.81
C ASN A 456 -64.75 39.34 -49.73
N ASN A 457 -64.71 38.95 -48.44
CA ASN A 457 -65.01 39.83 -47.31
C ASN A 457 -63.95 39.68 -46.18
N PRO A 458 -62.84 40.43 -46.23
CA PRO A 458 -61.80 40.37 -45.20
C PRO A 458 -62.27 40.78 -43.79
N THR A 459 -63.37 41.52 -43.69
CA THR A 459 -63.95 42.02 -42.43
C THR A 459 -64.47 40.92 -41.49
N PHE A 460 -64.72 39.71 -42.00
CA PHE A 460 -65.16 38.58 -41.17
C PHE A 460 -64.04 37.98 -40.30
N LEU A 461 -62.78 38.29 -40.60
CA LEU A 461 -61.67 37.92 -39.72
C LEU A 461 -61.63 38.85 -38.51
N LEU A 462 -62.42 38.51 -37.48
CA LEU A 462 -62.55 39.26 -36.23
C LEU A 462 -61.71 38.68 -35.08
N LYS A 463 -61.39 37.38 -35.15
CA LYS A 463 -60.68 36.61 -34.11
C LYS A 463 -59.75 35.56 -34.73
N LEU A 464 -58.92 34.93 -33.88
CA LEU A 464 -57.98 33.87 -34.27
C LEU A 464 -58.15 32.65 -33.36
N ASP A 465 -59.26 31.92 -33.50
CA ASP A 465 -59.47 30.62 -32.85
C ASP A 465 -59.08 29.46 -33.80
N ALA A 466 -59.29 28.21 -33.39
CA ALA A 466 -58.89 27.02 -34.14
C ALA A 466 -59.48 26.95 -35.57
N PHE A 467 -60.71 27.47 -35.76
CA PHE A 467 -61.35 27.52 -37.08
C PHE A 467 -60.64 28.54 -37.98
N GLU A 468 -60.49 29.79 -37.55
CA GLU A 468 -59.86 30.83 -38.35
C GLU A 468 -58.40 30.49 -38.66
N GLU A 469 -57.65 29.92 -37.73
CA GLU A 469 -56.28 29.45 -37.99
C GLU A 469 -56.24 28.34 -39.03
N SER A 470 -57.16 27.38 -38.99
CA SER A 470 -57.22 26.29 -39.98
C SER A 470 -57.55 26.81 -41.38
N VAL A 471 -58.48 27.76 -41.46
CA VAL A 471 -58.85 28.44 -42.71
C VAL A 471 -57.66 29.25 -43.26
N LEU A 472 -57.02 30.06 -42.41
CA LEU A 472 -55.84 30.85 -42.79
C LEU A 472 -54.66 29.97 -43.19
N TRP A 473 -54.44 28.82 -42.54
CA TRP A 473 -53.42 27.84 -42.95
C TRP A 473 -53.70 27.26 -44.33
N HIS A 474 -54.95 26.88 -44.60
CA HIS A 474 -55.34 26.38 -45.91
C HIS A 474 -55.12 27.45 -47.00
N GLY A 475 -55.41 28.72 -46.70
CA GLY A 475 -55.14 29.86 -47.59
C GLY A 475 -53.65 30.18 -47.77
N ALA A 476 -52.87 30.21 -46.68
CA ALA A 476 -51.45 30.56 -46.69
C ALA A 476 -50.60 29.56 -47.47
N ARG A 477 -50.81 28.25 -47.23
CA ARG A 477 -50.06 27.17 -47.93
C ARG A 477 -50.29 27.18 -49.44
N ARG A 478 -51.42 27.73 -49.90
CA ARG A 478 -51.79 27.85 -51.33
C ARG A 478 -51.58 29.27 -51.89
N GLN A 479 -51.01 30.20 -51.10
CA GLN A 479 -50.73 31.58 -51.48
C GLN A 479 -51.98 32.40 -51.90
N LEU A 480 -53.11 32.16 -51.23
CA LEU A 480 -54.40 32.77 -51.56
C LEU A 480 -54.75 34.00 -50.71
N LEU A 481 -53.92 34.37 -49.74
CA LEU A 481 -54.25 35.48 -48.84
C LEU A 481 -53.95 36.82 -49.51
N LYS A 482 -54.97 37.69 -49.62
CA LYS A 482 -54.82 39.06 -50.14
C LYS A 482 -54.10 39.97 -49.13
N PRO A 483 -53.46 41.08 -49.55
CA PRO A 483 -52.75 42.00 -48.67
C PRO A 483 -53.61 42.52 -47.50
N GLU A 484 -54.88 42.85 -47.74
CA GLU A 484 -55.78 43.39 -46.71
C GLU A 484 -56.06 42.36 -45.60
N LEU A 485 -56.16 41.08 -45.98
CA LEU A 485 -56.36 39.98 -45.03
C LEU A 485 -55.08 39.69 -44.23
N ILE A 486 -53.90 39.89 -44.83
CA ILE A 486 -52.60 39.75 -44.16
C ILE A 486 -52.42 40.87 -43.12
N GLU A 487 -52.77 42.12 -43.44
CA GLU A 487 -52.75 43.23 -42.48
C GLU A 487 -53.68 42.96 -41.29
N GLN A 488 -54.89 42.47 -41.56
CA GLN A 488 -55.85 42.09 -40.51
C GLN A 488 -55.32 40.92 -39.65
N LEU A 489 -54.70 39.91 -40.28
CA LEU A 489 -54.04 38.81 -39.59
C LEU A 489 -52.92 39.31 -38.67
N GLN A 490 -52.04 40.19 -39.17
CA GLN A 490 -50.94 40.77 -38.38
C GLN A 490 -51.48 41.58 -37.18
N TYR A 491 -52.53 42.37 -37.39
CA TYR A 491 -53.19 43.14 -36.33
C TYR A 491 -53.77 42.24 -35.22
N LEU A 492 -54.45 41.17 -35.60
CA LEU A 492 -55.02 40.21 -34.64
C LEU A 492 -53.93 39.36 -33.97
N ALA A 493 -52.88 38.98 -34.69
CA ALA A 493 -51.75 38.22 -34.15
C ALA A 493 -51.03 39.00 -33.05
N ALA A 494 -50.84 40.32 -33.21
CA ALA A 494 -50.26 41.19 -32.20
C ALA A 494 -51.10 41.30 -30.90
N ARG A 495 -52.41 41.03 -30.97
CA ARG A 495 -53.34 41.05 -29.82
C ARG A 495 -53.61 39.69 -29.22
N LYS A 496 -53.08 38.63 -29.84
CA LYS A 496 -53.28 37.27 -29.37
C LYS A 496 -52.57 37.07 -28.04
N LYS A 497 -53.26 36.42 -27.10
CA LYS A 497 -52.79 36.14 -25.74
C LYS A 497 -52.35 34.69 -25.53
N THR A 498 -52.52 33.84 -26.53
CA THR A 498 -52.24 32.40 -26.46
C THR A 498 -51.28 31.97 -27.56
N TYR A 499 -50.37 31.07 -27.21
CA TYR A 499 -49.41 30.50 -28.15
C TYR A 499 -50.11 29.55 -29.12
N SER A 500 -49.81 29.66 -30.42
CA SER A 500 -50.27 28.72 -31.44
C SER A 500 -49.13 28.33 -32.39
N THR A 501 -48.87 27.02 -32.48
CA THR A 501 -47.91 26.45 -33.42
C THR A 501 -48.38 26.59 -34.87
N LEU A 502 -49.69 26.49 -35.12
CA LEU A 502 -50.28 26.64 -36.45
C LEU A 502 -50.13 28.08 -36.94
N LEU A 503 -50.38 29.07 -36.07
CA LEU A 503 -50.21 30.48 -36.41
C LEU A 503 -48.77 30.83 -36.80
N ILE A 504 -47.77 30.25 -36.14
CA ILE A 504 -46.36 30.43 -36.53
C ILE A 504 -46.10 29.87 -37.93
N ARG A 505 -46.66 28.69 -38.26
CA ARG A 505 -46.54 28.11 -39.62
C ARG A 505 -47.20 29.01 -40.67
N ILE A 506 -48.39 29.55 -40.38
CA ILE A 506 -49.11 30.49 -41.25
C ILE A 506 -48.26 31.73 -41.51
N LEU A 507 -47.81 32.40 -40.45
CA LEU A 507 -47.00 33.61 -40.57
C LEU A 507 -45.65 33.34 -41.25
N GLY A 508 -45.07 32.16 -41.07
CA GLY A 508 -43.86 31.71 -41.76
C GLY A 508 -44.05 31.62 -43.28
N GLU A 509 -45.15 31.01 -43.75
CA GLU A 509 -45.50 30.99 -45.18
C GLU A 509 -45.81 32.39 -45.72
N VAL A 510 -46.52 33.22 -44.96
CA VAL A 510 -46.78 34.62 -45.34
C VAL A 510 -45.46 35.41 -45.46
N TYR A 511 -44.51 35.22 -44.54
CA TYR A 511 -43.21 35.87 -44.61
C TYR A 511 -42.39 35.42 -45.82
N ARG A 512 -42.44 34.14 -46.19
CA ARG A 512 -41.75 33.61 -47.40
C ARG A 512 -42.17 34.36 -48.67
N VAL A 513 -43.44 34.75 -48.76
CA VAL A 513 -43.99 35.46 -49.93
C VAL A 513 -43.78 36.97 -49.84
N TYR A 514 -44.11 37.61 -48.71
CA TYR A 514 -44.20 39.07 -48.61
C TYR A 514 -43.00 39.74 -47.92
N LYS A 515 -42.21 39.01 -47.14
CA LYS A 515 -41.02 39.50 -46.39
C LYS A 515 -41.24 40.81 -45.61
N SER A 516 -42.42 40.97 -44.99
CA SER A 516 -42.78 42.19 -44.26
C SER A 516 -42.25 42.21 -42.81
N PRO A 517 -41.71 43.35 -42.32
CA PRO A 517 -41.31 43.51 -40.92
C PRO A 517 -42.44 43.28 -39.91
N GLN A 518 -43.68 43.63 -40.26
CA GLN A 518 -44.86 43.41 -39.40
C GLN A 518 -45.17 41.93 -39.20
N THR A 519 -44.89 41.08 -40.20
CA THR A 519 -45.02 39.63 -40.07
C THR A 519 -43.97 39.10 -39.10
N VAL A 520 -42.73 39.58 -39.20
CA VAL A 520 -41.66 39.23 -38.24
C VAL A 520 -42.03 39.69 -36.83
N ALA A 521 -42.62 40.88 -36.67
CA ALA A 521 -43.15 41.37 -35.40
C ALA A 521 -44.13 40.38 -34.76
N SER A 522 -45.08 39.92 -35.57
CA SER A 522 -46.12 38.99 -35.15
C SER A 522 -45.53 37.62 -34.77
N ILE A 523 -44.56 37.13 -35.55
CA ILE A 523 -43.84 35.87 -35.27
C ILE A 523 -43.08 35.97 -33.95
N CYS A 524 -42.26 37.02 -33.76
CA CYS A 524 -41.52 37.24 -32.53
C CYS A 524 -42.44 37.36 -31.32
N HIS A 525 -43.56 38.10 -31.44
CA HIS A 525 -44.57 38.24 -30.37
C HIS A 525 -45.14 36.89 -29.94
N ILE A 526 -45.58 36.06 -30.88
CA ILE A 526 -46.15 34.74 -30.57
C ILE A 526 -45.10 33.79 -29.97
N LEU A 527 -43.86 33.81 -30.48
CA LEU A 527 -42.77 32.99 -29.95
C LEU A 527 -42.40 33.38 -28.51
N ILE A 528 -42.30 34.68 -28.23
CA ILE A 528 -42.09 35.21 -26.87
C ILE A 528 -43.23 34.81 -25.95
N LEU A 529 -44.48 34.94 -26.42
CA LEU A 529 -45.65 34.55 -25.65
C LEU A 529 -45.69 33.04 -25.31
N GLY A 530 -45.08 32.20 -26.14
CA GLY A 530 -44.92 30.77 -25.92
C GLY A 530 -43.66 30.35 -25.17
N ASP A 531 -42.90 31.30 -24.61
CA ASP A 531 -41.58 31.12 -23.97
C ASP A 531 -40.61 30.29 -24.83
N LYS A 532 -40.62 30.47 -26.16
CA LYS A 532 -39.81 29.66 -27.08
C LYS A 532 -38.39 30.20 -27.20
N LYS A 533 -37.42 29.40 -26.78
CA LYS A 533 -35.98 29.72 -26.81
C LYS A 533 -35.22 28.64 -27.58
N GLY A 534 -34.07 29.02 -28.13
CA GLY A 534 -33.09 28.09 -28.70
C GLY A 534 -32.84 28.26 -30.19
N VAL A 535 -31.94 27.42 -30.70
CA VAL A 535 -31.32 27.54 -32.03
C VAL A 535 -32.33 27.54 -33.17
N ASN A 536 -33.37 26.71 -33.06
CA ASN A 536 -34.41 26.59 -34.10
C ASN A 536 -35.25 27.86 -34.27
N VAL A 537 -35.29 28.73 -33.25
CA VAL A 537 -36.13 29.93 -33.20
C VAL A 537 -35.30 31.20 -33.38
N TYR A 538 -34.00 31.14 -33.05
CA TYR A 538 -33.04 32.24 -33.15
C TYR A 538 -33.11 33.04 -34.47
N PRO A 539 -33.23 32.43 -35.67
CA PRO A 539 -33.32 33.18 -36.92
C PRO A 539 -34.44 34.23 -36.95
N TRP A 540 -35.57 33.97 -36.29
CA TRP A 540 -36.68 34.92 -36.23
C TRP A 540 -36.38 36.12 -35.33
N TYR A 541 -35.78 35.89 -34.18
CA TYR A 541 -35.38 36.98 -33.29
C TYR A 541 -34.28 37.84 -33.89
N MET A 542 -33.32 37.23 -34.59
CA MET A 542 -32.30 37.93 -35.35
C MET A 542 -32.92 38.86 -36.41
N LEU A 543 -33.84 38.35 -37.25
CA LEU A 543 -34.58 39.17 -38.20
C LEU A 543 -35.38 40.30 -37.53
N GLY A 544 -35.98 40.04 -36.37
CA GLY A 544 -36.71 41.05 -35.60
C GLY A 544 -35.81 42.20 -35.15
N VAL A 545 -34.58 41.90 -34.74
CA VAL A 545 -33.56 42.89 -34.36
C VAL A 545 -33.06 43.66 -35.58
N GLU A 546 -32.76 42.97 -36.69
CA GLU A 546 -32.32 43.59 -37.94
C GLU A 546 -33.35 44.60 -38.47
N TYR A 547 -34.63 44.23 -38.46
CA TYR A 547 -35.73 45.12 -38.87
C TYR A 547 -36.12 46.16 -37.80
N SER A 548 -35.47 46.18 -36.64
CA SER A 548 -35.75 47.13 -35.54
C SER A 548 -37.22 47.14 -35.11
N VAL A 549 -37.82 45.95 -35.02
CA VAL A 549 -39.24 45.79 -34.75
C VAL A 549 -39.57 46.07 -33.28
N ARG A 550 -40.70 46.73 -33.01
CA ARG A 550 -41.14 47.09 -31.66
C ARG A 550 -41.93 45.95 -31.00
N VAL A 551 -41.23 44.91 -30.54
CA VAL A 551 -41.81 43.82 -29.74
C VAL A 551 -41.17 43.82 -28.35
N THR A 552 -42.00 43.80 -27.30
CA THR A 552 -41.52 43.75 -25.91
C THR A 552 -40.83 42.42 -25.63
N GLY A 553 -39.65 42.44 -25.00
CA GLY A 553 -38.88 41.22 -24.70
C GLY A 553 -37.99 40.72 -25.86
N LEU A 554 -37.97 41.40 -27.02
CA LEU A 554 -37.25 40.92 -28.20
C LEU A 554 -35.74 40.73 -27.95
N TYR A 555 -35.10 41.69 -27.29
CA TYR A 555 -33.66 41.65 -27.06
C TYR A 555 -33.26 40.58 -26.03
N GLU A 556 -34.12 40.31 -25.05
CA GLU A 556 -33.97 39.24 -24.07
C GLU A 556 -34.04 37.87 -24.74
N TYR A 557 -35.08 37.61 -25.52
CA TYR A 557 -35.25 36.31 -26.20
C TYR A 557 -34.21 36.09 -27.31
N TYR A 558 -33.73 37.17 -27.95
CA TYR A 558 -32.56 37.13 -28.82
C TYR A 558 -31.35 36.58 -28.05
N MET A 559 -31.00 37.19 -26.91
CA MET A 559 -29.84 36.76 -26.11
C MET A 559 -30.00 35.35 -25.52
N MET A 560 -31.21 34.99 -25.07
CA MET A 560 -31.50 33.67 -24.51
C MET A 560 -31.51 32.55 -25.56
N SER A 561 -31.72 32.89 -26.84
CA SER A 561 -31.73 31.92 -27.94
C SER A 561 -30.39 31.78 -28.64
N LEU A 562 -29.36 32.54 -28.24
CA LEU A 562 -28.00 32.37 -28.74
C LEU A 562 -27.45 31.00 -28.36
N GLU A 563 -26.90 30.30 -29.35
CA GLU A 563 -26.12 29.09 -29.10
C GLU A 563 -24.70 29.50 -28.67
N LEU A 564 -24.36 29.20 -27.42
CA LEU A 564 -22.98 29.31 -26.94
C LEU A 564 -22.29 27.97 -27.17
N ASP A 565 -21.02 28.03 -27.57
CA ASP A 565 -20.17 26.85 -27.63
C ASP A 565 -19.80 26.35 -26.22
N LYS A 566 -19.03 25.27 -26.16
CA LYS A 566 -18.55 24.68 -24.90
C LYS A 566 -17.63 25.60 -24.08
N TYR A 567 -17.15 26.70 -24.65
CA TYR A 567 -16.32 27.71 -23.99
C TYR A 567 -17.14 28.92 -23.54
N GLY A 568 -18.45 28.93 -23.80
CA GLY A 568 -19.33 30.04 -23.46
C GLY A 568 -19.22 31.23 -24.43
N ASP A 569 -18.63 31.03 -25.61
CA ASP A 569 -18.55 32.03 -26.68
C ASP A 569 -19.57 31.72 -27.79
N ILE A 570 -19.86 32.69 -28.67
CA ILE A 570 -20.87 32.51 -29.73
C ILE A 570 -20.38 31.48 -30.74
N LYS A 571 -21.25 30.52 -31.08
CA LYS A 571 -21.01 29.57 -32.17
C LYS A 571 -21.09 30.33 -33.50
N ASP A 572 -20.02 30.26 -34.30
CA ASP A 572 -19.75 31.12 -35.46
C ASP A 572 -19.48 32.59 -35.09
N SER A 573 -18.61 33.28 -35.83
CA SER A 573 -18.13 34.65 -35.55
C SER A 573 -19.21 35.74 -35.71
N LEU A 574 -20.36 35.55 -35.09
CA LEU A 574 -21.55 36.37 -35.19
C LEU A 574 -21.43 37.56 -34.23
N GLU A 575 -21.60 38.78 -34.75
CA GLU A 575 -21.43 40.02 -33.97
C GLU A 575 -22.77 40.47 -33.38
N ILE A 576 -22.79 40.82 -32.08
CA ILE A 576 -24.01 41.28 -31.42
C ILE A 576 -24.29 42.72 -31.86
N PRO A 577 -25.49 43.04 -32.40
CA PRO A 577 -25.81 44.39 -32.83
C PRO A 577 -25.73 45.40 -31.66
N LYS A 578 -25.14 46.58 -31.92
CA LYS A 578 -24.93 47.64 -30.90
C LYS A 578 -26.23 48.04 -30.18
N MET A 579 -27.38 48.01 -30.85
CA MET A 579 -28.68 48.33 -30.24
C MET A 579 -29.07 47.37 -29.10
N VAL A 580 -28.75 46.08 -29.26
CA VAL A 580 -28.97 45.06 -28.22
C VAL A 580 -28.06 45.35 -27.03
N LEU A 581 -26.78 45.67 -27.28
CA LEU A 581 -25.83 46.04 -26.22
C LEU A 581 -26.21 47.34 -25.51
N MET A 582 -26.80 48.31 -26.18
CA MET A 582 -27.29 49.54 -25.55
C MET A 582 -28.50 49.29 -24.65
N TYR A 583 -29.39 48.38 -25.03
CA TYR A 583 -30.58 48.04 -24.25
C TYR A 583 -30.22 47.54 -22.84
N PHE A 584 -29.30 46.58 -22.75
CA PHE A 584 -28.90 45.99 -21.46
C PHE A 584 -28.01 46.90 -20.59
N ALA A 585 -27.54 48.03 -21.13
CA ALA A 585 -26.76 49.01 -20.35
C ALA A 585 -27.63 49.74 -19.33
N TYR A 586 -28.94 49.86 -19.61
CA TYR A 586 -29.90 50.48 -18.69
C TYR A 586 -30.42 49.50 -17.65
N GLN A 587 -30.87 48.32 -18.09
CA GLN A 587 -31.39 47.28 -17.21
C GLN A 587 -31.24 45.91 -17.87
N SER A 588 -30.80 44.92 -17.10
CA SER A 588 -30.77 43.52 -17.53
C SER A 588 -31.67 42.65 -16.66
N SER A 589 -32.51 41.86 -17.32
CA SER A 589 -33.37 40.81 -16.77
C SER A 589 -32.89 39.41 -17.15
N LEU A 590 -31.71 39.30 -17.77
CA LEU A 590 -31.12 38.02 -18.19
C LEU A 590 -30.72 37.17 -16.97
N ASP A 591 -30.64 35.87 -17.18
CA ASP A 591 -30.03 34.94 -16.22
C ASP A 591 -28.52 35.18 -16.09
N TYR A 592 -27.93 34.61 -15.04
CA TYR A 592 -26.54 34.92 -14.68
C TYR A 592 -25.54 34.47 -15.76
N GLU A 593 -25.80 33.37 -16.49
CA GLU A 593 -24.92 32.87 -17.54
C GLU A 593 -24.87 33.82 -18.72
N ARG A 594 -26.05 34.30 -19.16
CA ARG A 594 -26.17 35.26 -20.25
C ARG A 594 -25.65 36.65 -19.86
N ASN A 595 -25.84 37.08 -18.61
CA ASN A 595 -25.22 38.31 -18.10
C ASN A 595 -23.69 38.20 -18.05
N ALA A 596 -23.16 37.07 -17.58
CA ALA A 596 -21.72 36.83 -17.58
C ALA A 596 -21.14 36.90 -19.00
N PHE A 597 -21.80 36.25 -19.96
CA PHE A 597 -21.45 36.31 -21.37
C PHE A 597 -21.49 37.75 -21.92
N LEU A 598 -22.61 38.48 -21.72
CA LEU A 598 -22.75 39.87 -22.18
C LEU A 598 -21.63 40.76 -21.64
N TYR A 599 -21.35 40.70 -20.34
CA TYR A 599 -20.31 41.51 -19.71
C TYR A 599 -18.91 41.12 -20.18
N ALA A 600 -18.63 39.82 -20.34
CA ALA A 600 -17.37 39.36 -20.90
C ALA A 600 -17.20 39.85 -22.34
N TYR A 601 -18.27 39.81 -23.15
CA TYR A 601 -18.29 40.29 -24.53
C TYR A 601 -18.01 41.79 -24.64
N ILE A 602 -18.60 42.63 -23.77
CA ILE A 602 -18.32 44.07 -23.71
C ILE A 602 -16.84 44.34 -23.42
N ILE A 603 -16.25 43.62 -22.45
CA ILE A 603 -14.83 43.81 -22.09
C ILE A 603 -13.89 43.28 -23.18
N LYS A 604 -14.18 42.12 -23.78
CA LYS A 604 -13.42 41.57 -24.92
C LYS A 604 -13.43 42.56 -26.09
N ASN A 605 -14.53 43.28 -26.31
CA ASN A 605 -14.71 44.26 -27.40
C ASN A 605 -14.55 45.73 -26.97
N LYS A 606 -13.86 46.00 -25.86
CA LYS A 606 -13.69 47.37 -25.32
C LYS A 606 -13.11 48.38 -26.31
N GLU A 607 -12.28 47.92 -27.26
CA GLU A 607 -11.67 48.79 -28.28
C GLU A 607 -12.68 49.25 -29.33
N LYS A 608 -13.70 48.43 -29.62
CA LYS A 608 -14.78 48.78 -30.56
C LYS A 608 -15.83 49.70 -29.93
N TYR A 609 -16.10 49.55 -28.63
CA TYR A 609 -17.18 50.27 -27.93
C TYR A 609 -16.74 50.84 -26.56
N PRO A 610 -15.81 51.81 -26.52
CA PRO A 610 -15.27 52.34 -25.26
C PRO A 610 -16.35 53.00 -24.38
N ASP A 611 -17.26 53.77 -24.99
CA ASP A 611 -18.34 54.47 -24.25
C ASP A 611 -19.31 53.50 -23.56
N LEU A 612 -19.55 52.32 -24.17
CA LEU A 612 -20.40 51.29 -23.58
C LEU A 612 -19.69 50.62 -22.41
N GLU A 613 -18.41 50.29 -22.53
CA GLU A 613 -17.67 49.68 -21.42
C GLU A 613 -17.73 50.53 -20.15
N GLN A 614 -17.64 51.84 -20.30
CA GLN A 614 -17.72 52.78 -19.18
C GLN A 614 -19.12 52.81 -18.54
N SER A 615 -20.19 52.71 -19.33
CA SER A 615 -21.56 52.67 -18.79
C SER A 615 -21.86 51.37 -18.05
N TYR A 616 -21.29 50.24 -18.49
CA TYR A 616 -21.45 48.94 -17.84
C TYR A 616 -20.62 48.76 -16.56
N ARG A 617 -19.59 49.59 -16.33
CA ARG A 617 -18.59 49.39 -15.26
C ARG A 617 -19.21 49.07 -13.89
N ILE A 618 -20.11 49.92 -13.39
CA ILE A 618 -20.71 49.77 -12.05
C ILE A 618 -21.57 48.50 -11.99
N ALA A 619 -22.33 48.22 -13.06
CA ALA A 619 -23.16 47.03 -13.15
C ALA A 619 -22.30 45.75 -13.14
N ILE A 620 -21.18 45.74 -13.87
CA ILE A 620 -20.22 44.62 -13.91
C ILE A 620 -19.58 44.40 -12.54
N GLU A 621 -19.08 45.46 -11.88
CA GLU A 621 -18.44 45.35 -10.56
C GLU A 621 -19.41 44.78 -9.51
N ARG A 622 -20.65 45.30 -9.48
CA ARG A 622 -21.70 44.80 -8.58
C ARG A 622 -22.05 43.35 -8.90
N PHE A 623 -22.25 43.02 -10.17
CA PHE A 623 -22.55 41.66 -10.61
C PHE A 623 -21.45 40.68 -10.21
N ILE A 624 -20.17 41.04 -10.38
CA ILE A 624 -19.04 40.20 -9.98
C ILE A 624 -19.10 39.88 -8.48
N VAL A 625 -19.30 40.88 -7.62
CA VAL A 625 -19.37 40.67 -6.16
C VAL A 625 -20.57 39.80 -5.79
N ASP A 626 -21.73 40.04 -6.40
CA ASP A 626 -22.95 39.25 -6.18
C ASP A 626 -22.76 37.80 -6.63
N GLN A 627 -22.13 37.55 -7.78
CA GLN A 627 -21.85 36.18 -8.26
C GLN A 627 -20.79 35.46 -7.43
N ILE A 628 -19.79 36.18 -6.89
CA ILE A 628 -18.82 35.61 -5.94
C ILE A 628 -19.54 35.17 -4.66
N LYS A 629 -20.46 36.00 -4.12
CA LYS A 629 -21.26 35.66 -2.93
C LYS A 629 -22.11 34.41 -3.15
N LEU A 630 -22.63 34.22 -4.36
CA LEU A 630 -23.42 33.03 -4.74
C LEU A 630 -22.54 31.81 -5.06
N GLY A 631 -21.22 31.95 -5.17
CA GLY A 631 -20.31 30.86 -5.50
C GLY A 631 -20.37 30.41 -6.97
N HIS A 632 -20.88 31.26 -7.88
CA HIS A 632 -21.02 30.90 -9.29
C HIS A 632 -19.71 31.08 -10.07
N ILE A 633 -19.44 30.15 -10.99
CA ILE A 633 -18.33 30.25 -11.94
C ILE A 633 -18.64 29.55 -13.27
N ASN A 634 -18.18 30.14 -14.35
CA ASN A 634 -18.11 29.58 -15.69
C ASN A 634 -16.96 30.30 -16.44
N GLU A 635 -16.70 29.97 -17.71
CA GLU A 635 -15.62 30.58 -18.49
C GLU A 635 -15.72 32.11 -18.57
N ASN A 636 -16.94 32.64 -18.76
CA ASN A 636 -17.19 34.08 -18.85
C ASN A 636 -17.00 34.77 -17.49
N LEU A 637 -17.53 34.20 -16.40
CA LEU A 637 -17.31 34.70 -15.04
C LEU A 637 -15.83 34.66 -14.66
N ALA A 638 -15.11 33.59 -15.00
CA ALA A 638 -13.68 33.50 -14.76
C ALA A 638 -12.92 34.61 -15.52
N TYR A 639 -13.30 34.92 -16.76
CA TYR A 639 -12.76 36.05 -17.50
C TYR A 639 -13.03 37.40 -16.79
N LEU A 640 -14.24 37.60 -16.26
CA LEU A 640 -14.59 38.79 -15.48
C LEU A 640 -13.76 38.90 -14.19
N TYR A 641 -13.67 37.81 -13.42
CA TYR A 641 -12.91 37.75 -12.17
C TYR A 641 -11.41 38.00 -12.40
N LYS A 642 -10.84 37.58 -13.54
CA LYS A 642 -9.43 37.86 -13.88
C LYS A 642 -9.18 39.32 -14.24
N ASN A 643 -10.09 39.96 -14.98
CA ASN A 643 -9.82 41.25 -15.63
C ASN A 643 -10.39 42.48 -14.91
N ARG A 644 -11.36 42.29 -14.01
CA ARG A 644 -12.06 43.41 -13.34
C ARG A 644 -12.07 43.35 -11.82
N LEU A 645 -11.79 42.19 -11.22
CA LEU A 645 -11.75 42.06 -9.77
C LEU A 645 -10.55 42.82 -9.18
N ALA A 646 -10.81 43.74 -8.25
CA ALA A 646 -9.80 44.48 -7.51
C ALA A 646 -9.76 44.02 -6.03
N PRO A 647 -8.62 44.15 -5.31
CA PRO A 647 -8.50 43.71 -3.92
C PRO A 647 -9.57 44.30 -2.98
N GLN A 648 -9.90 45.58 -3.18
CA GLN A 648 -10.91 46.33 -2.41
C GLN A 648 -12.35 45.82 -2.58
N MET A 649 -12.62 44.97 -3.59
CA MET A 649 -13.92 44.34 -3.80
C MET A 649 -14.08 43.05 -2.98
N ILE A 650 -12.97 42.51 -2.45
CA ILE A 650 -12.98 41.33 -1.58
C ILE A 650 -12.93 41.81 -0.13
N MET A 651 -13.92 41.41 0.65
CA MET A 651 -14.03 41.65 2.08
C MET A 651 -14.06 40.29 2.80
N ASP A 652 -14.06 40.31 4.14
CA ASP A 652 -14.01 39.10 4.95
C ASP A 652 -15.19 38.13 4.65
N ASP A 653 -16.39 38.67 4.41
CA ASP A 653 -17.59 37.90 4.05
C ASP A 653 -17.51 37.26 2.65
N THR A 654 -16.82 37.89 1.69
CA THR A 654 -16.69 37.38 0.31
C THR A 654 -15.43 36.57 0.05
N ALA A 655 -14.38 36.72 0.87
CA ALA A 655 -13.11 36.00 0.71
C ALA A 655 -13.28 34.47 0.79
N TYR A 656 -14.12 33.99 1.72
CA TYR A 656 -14.41 32.56 1.87
C TYR A 656 -15.15 31.97 0.66
N ALA A 657 -16.06 32.74 0.07
CA ALA A 657 -16.81 32.35 -1.12
C ALA A 657 -15.97 32.42 -2.41
N PHE A 658 -15.04 33.39 -2.49
CA PHE A 658 -14.13 33.53 -3.62
C PHE A 658 -13.07 32.43 -3.68
N THR A 659 -12.63 31.91 -2.53
CA THR A 659 -11.51 30.97 -2.47
C THR A 659 -11.71 29.74 -3.37
N PRO A 660 -12.82 28.98 -3.33
CA PRO A 660 -13.01 27.84 -4.23
C PRO A 660 -12.99 28.26 -5.68
N LEU A 661 -13.60 29.41 -6.02
CA LEU A 661 -13.67 29.95 -7.38
C LEU A 661 -12.28 30.22 -7.95
N LEU A 662 -11.33 30.67 -7.11
CA LEU A 662 -9.93 30.87 -7.50
C LEU A 662 -9.24 29.58 -7.93
N PHE A 663 -9.68 28.43 -7.42
CA PHE A 663 -9.11 27.11 -7.68
C PHE A 663 -9.99 26.26 -8.61
N MET A 664 -10.94 26.86 -9.33
CA MET A 664 -11.87 26.11 -10.18
C MET A 664 -11.24 25.61 -11.47
N HIS A 665 -11.42 24.32 -11.70
CA HIS A 665 -11.11 23.62 -12.93
C HIS A 665 -12.41 23.25 -13.64
N ARG A 666 -12.43 23.47 -14.96
CA ARG A 666 -13.44 22.88 -15.82
C ARG A 666 -12.94 21.54 -16.30
N ILE A 667 -13.68 20.49 -15.97
CA ILE A 667 -13.49 19.16 -16.54
C ILE A 667 -14.58 18.93 -17.57
N TYR A 668 -14.20 18.69 -18.82
CA TYR A 668 -15.11 18.33 -19.91
C TYR A 668 -14.90 16.87 -20.30
N VAL A 669 -15.99 16.11 -20.35
CA VAL A 669 -16.00 14.67 -20.66
C VAL A 669 -17.06 14.41 -21.70
N ASP A 670 -16.66 14.02 -22.91
CA ASP A 670 -17.57 13.70 -24.00
C ASP A 670 -18.08 12.25 -23.91
N ASN A 671 -18.64 11.90 -22.77
CA ASN A 671 -19.18 10.57 -22.51
C ASN A 671 -20.32 10.63 -21.50
N SER A 672 -21.53 10.28 -21.93
CA SER A 672 -22.75 10.33 -21.10
C SER A 672 -22.80 9.28 -19.99
N LYS A 673 -21.95 8.25 -20.04
CA LYS A 673 -21.82 7.20 -19.01
C LYS A 673 -21.11 7.71 -17.76
N VAL A 674 -20.26 8.73 -17.88
CA VAL A 674 -19.58 9.33 -16.72
C VAL A 674 -20.56 10.22 -15.98
N LYS A 675 -20.85 9.86 -14.72
CA LYS A 675 -21.78 10.62 -13.87
C LYS A 675 -21.07 11.47 -12.84
N ASN A 676 -19.91 11.01 -12.36
CA ASN A 676 -19.15 11.72 -11.34
C ASN A 676 -17.68 11.82 -11.72
N ILE A 677 -17.02 12.87 -11.23
CA ILE A 677 -15.56 12.99 -11.23
C ILE A 677 -15.11 12.94 -9.78
N VAL A 678 -14.24 11.98 -9.49
CA VAL A 678 -13.65 11.78 -8.17
C VAL A 678 -12.24 12.36 -8.18
N VAL A 679 -11.94 13.19 -7.19
CA VAL A 679 -10.63 13.81 -6.98
C VAL A 679 -10.00 13.27 -5.71
N ILE A 680 -8.77 12.79 -5.83
CA ILE A 680 -7.96 12.34 -4.71
C ILE A 680 -6.70 13.22 -4.67
N HIS A 681 -6.46 13.85 -3.52
CA HIS A 681 -5.26 14.65 -3.30
C HIS A 681 -4.23 13.82 -2.52
N GLU A 682 -2.95 13.90 -2.87
CA GLU A 682 -1.89 13.04 -2.30
C GLU A 682 -1.80 13.15 -0.77
N LYS A 683 -2.05 14.34 -0.23
CA LYS A 683 -1.88 14.69 1.19
C LYS A 683 -3.17 14.63 2.01
N VAL A 684 -4.32 14.32 1.41
CA VAL A 684 -5.63 14.33 2.07
C VAL A 684 -6.22 12.92 2.13
N ASN A 685 -6.68 12.50 3.30
CA ASN A 685 -7.43 11.27 3.49
C ASN A 685 -8.83 11.41 2.88
N GLY A 686 -9.22 10.40 2.11
CA GLY A 686 -10.51 10.35 1.45
C GLY A 686 -10.50 10.96 0.05
N GLU A 687 -11.69 11.15 -0.50
CA GLU A 687 -11.90 11.57 -1.88
C GLU A 687 -13.05 12.56 -1.95
N SER A 688 -13.06 13.39 -2.99
CA SER A 688 -14.16 14.32 -3.27
C SER A 688 -14.82 13.92 -4.58
N SER A 689 -16.14 13.69 -4.56
CA SER A 689 -16.91 13.33 -5.75
C SER A 689 -17.79 14.49 -6.19
N TYR A 690 -17.77 14.80 -7.49
CA TYR A 690 -18.51 15.90 -8.09
C TYR A 690 -19.32 15.41 -9.28
N PRO A 691 -20.62 15.76 -9.38
CA PRO A 691 -21.44 15.33 -10.50
C PRO A 691 -21.03 16.00 -11.82
N VAL A 692 -21.23 15.29 -12.92
CA VAL A 692 -21.08 15.80 -14.29
C VAL A 692 -22.45 16.15 -14.84
N LEU A 693 -22.64 17.42 -15.21
CA LEU A 693 -23.88 17.92 -15.80
C LEU A 693 -23.59 18.46 -17.19
N ASN A 694 -24.34 18.02 -18.21
CA ASN A 694 -24.15 18.42 -19.61
C ASN A 694 -22.69 18.26 -20.08
N CYS A 695 -22.05 17.11 -19.77
CA CYS A 695 -20.66 16.80 -20.11
C CYS A 695 -19.60 17.70 -19.45
N VAL A 696 -19.98 18.56 -18.50
CA VAL A 696 -19.07 19.48 -17.80
C VAL A 696 -19.20 19.32 -16.28
N SER A 697 -18.07 19.40 -15.57
CA SER A 697 -18.06 19.57 -14.12
C SER A 697 -17.10 20.68 -13.72
N MET A 698 -17.52 21.51 -12.77
CA MET A 698 -16.72 22.59 -12.19
C MET A 698 -16.24 22.16 -10.81
N ILE A 699 -14.93 21.96 -10.70
CA ILE A 699 -14.33 21.34 -9.51
C ILE A 699 -13.26 22.27 -8.94
N PRO A 700 -13.33 22.65 -7.65
CA PRO A 700 -12.26 23.39 -7.00
C PRO A 700 -11.12 22.40 -6.66
N ILE A 701 -10.03 22.47 -7.42
CA ILE A 701 -8.85 21.62 -7.24
C ILE A 701 -7.72 22.45 -6.64
N TYR A 702 -7.26 22.04 -5.46
CA TYR A 702 -6.26 22.75 -4.70
C TYR A 702 -4.92 22.05 -4.87
N GLY A 703 -3.94 22.80 -5.38
CA GLY A 703 -2.59 22.29 -5.58
C GLY A 703 -2.42 21.56 -6.90
N SER A 704 -1.25 20.96 -7.04
CA SER A 704 -0.82 20.19 -8.22
C SER A 704 -0.70 18.70 -7.95
N GLU A 705 -0.69 18.28 -6.67
CA GLU A 705 -0.56 16.88 -6.26
C GLU A 705 -1.94 16.22 -6.10
N TYR A 706 -2.64 16.03 -7.22
CA TYR A 706 -3.96 15.37 -7.26
C TYR A 706 -4.08 14.39 -8.44
N LYS A 707 -5.07 13.50 -8.35
CA LYS A 707 -5.48 12.62 -9.44
C LYS A 707 -6.99 12.63 -9.63
N LEU A 708 -7.42 12.64 -10.88
CA LEU A 708 -8.82 12.61 -11.29
C LEU A 708 -9.20 11.21 -11.77
N PHE A 709 -10.39 10.78 -11.38
CA PHE A 709 -11.02 9.54 -11.82
C PHE A 709 -12.41 9.89 -12.34
N LEU A 710 -12.71 9.45 -13.56
CA LEU A 710 -14.05 9.51 -14.14
C LEU A 710 -14.81 8.29 -13.62
N GLN A 711 -15.99 8.49 -13.05
CA GLN A 711 -16.77 7.43 -12.43
C GLN A 711 -18.15 7.28 -13.07
N ASP A 712 -18.52 6.04 -13.40
CA ASP A 712 -19.86 5.68 -13.86
C ASP A 712 -20.82 5.37 -12.70
N ASP A 713 -22.09 5.04 -13.02
CA ASP A 713 -23.10 4.69 -12.01
C ASP A 713 -22.80 3.37 -11.27
N ASN A 714 -21.97 2.49 -11.83
CA ASN A 714 -21.61 1.20 -11.23
C ASN A 714 -20.37 1.29 -10.33
N GLY A 715 -19.78 2.48 -10.19
CA GLY A 715 -18.59 2.70 -9.38
C GLY A 715 -17.27 2.38 -10.10
N ASN A 716 -17.29 2.06 -11.39
CA ASN A 716 -16.09 1.86 -12.21
C ASN A 716 -15.36 3.19 -12.38
N ARG A 717 -14.03 3.18 -12.21
CA ARG A 717 -13.19 4.37 -12.27
C ARG A 717 -12.24 4.31 -13.44
N PHE A 718 -12.34 5.29 -14.32
CA PHE A 718 -11.52 5.46 -15.51
C PHE A 718 -10.56 6.64 -15.35
N THR A 719 -9.33 6.49 -15.81
CA THR A 719 -8.31 7.55 -15.79
C THR A 719 -7.82 7.84 -17.20
N LYS A 720 -7.56 6.80 -18.00
CA LYS A 720 -6.93 6.89 -19.32
C LYS A 720 -7.83 6.34 -20.43
N SER A 721 -8.72 5.39 -20.13
CA SER A 721 -9.61 4.79 -21.13
C SER A 721 -10.65 5.77 -21.69
N ILE A 722 -11.01 6.81 -20.93
CA ILE A 722 -11.92 7.88 -21.38
C ILE A 722 -11.16 9.21 -21.37
N TYR A 723 -11.12 9.89 -22.51
CA TYR A 723 -10.48 11.19 -22.61
C TYR A 723 -11.32 12.28 -21.93
N TYR A 724 -10.63 13.19 -21.23
CA TYR A 724 -11.23 14.40 -20.67
C TYR A 724 -10.31 15.60 -20.84
N GLU A 725 -10.91 16.79 -20.93
CA GLU A 725 -10.19 18.07 -20.93
C GLU A 725 -10.21 18.66 -19.51
N ASN A 726 -9.05 18.94 -18.93
CA ASN A 726 -8.92 19.61 -17.63
C ASN A 726 -8.27 20.99 -17.82
N LYS A 727 -9.04 22.05 -17.54
CA LYS A 727 -8.58 23.44 -17.67
C LYS A 727 -8.81 24.23 -16.39
N GLN A 728 -7.73 24.77 -15.81
CA GLN A 728 -7.82 25.73 -14.71
C GLN A 728 -8.33 27.08 -15.23
N LEU A 729 -9.45 27.57 -14.70
CA LEU A 729 -10.11 28.78 -15.21
C LEU A 729 -9.45 30.08 -14.74
N MET A 730 -8.92 30.05 -13.51
CA MET A 730 -8.35 31.20 -12.79
C MET A 730 -6.84 31.06 -12.64
N GLU A 731 -6.16 32.14 -12.21
CA GLU A 731 -4.72 32.14 -11.96
C GLU A 731 -4.42 32.43 -10.46
N PRO A 732 -4.40 31.40 -9.59
CA PRO A 732 -4.23 31.58 -8.15
C PRO A 732 -3.06 32.48 -7.75
N LYS A 733 -1.90 32.31 -8.41
CA LYS A 733 -0.67 33.05 -8.07
C LYS A 733 -0.82 34.57 -8.14
N LYS A 734 -1.68 35.11 -9.01
CA LYS A 734 -1.87 36.56 -9.19
C LYS A 734 -2.82 37.17 -8.16
N GLN A 735 -3.79 36.41 -7.66
CA GLN A 735 -4.91 36.92 -6.86
C GLN A 735 -4.96 36.34 -5.44
N ILE A 736 -4.07 35.41 -5.07
CA ILE A 736 -4.04 34.81 -3.73
C ILE A 736 -3.81 35.83 -2.62
N GLY A 737 -3.07 36.92 -2.92
CA GLY A 737 -2.85 38.02 -1.99
C GLY A 737 -4.15 38.75 -1.59
N TYR A 738 -5.24 38.57 -2.33
CA TYR A 738 -6.52 39.21 -2.02
C TYR A 738 -7.26 38.47 -0.89
N ILE A 739 -6.98 37.18 -0.70
CA ILE A 739 -7.65 36.33 0.29
C ILE A 739 -6.74 35.88 1.44
N SER A 740 -5.42 35.89 1.26
CA SER A 740 -4.46 35.30 2.21
C SER A 740 -4.53 35.88 3.63
N GLY A 741 -4.90 37.16 3.78
CA GLY A 741 -5.05 37.84 5.08
C GLY A 741 -6.33 37.48 5.84
N PHE A 742 -7.38 37.02 5.15
CA PHE A 742 -8.70 36.71 5.72
C PHE A 742 -8.85 35.22 6.07
N MET A 743 -8.13 34.34 5.37
CA MET A 743 -8.30 32.89 5.46
C MET A 743 -7.61 32.29 6.69
N LYS A 744 -8.39 31.62 7.54
CA LYS A 744 -7.90 30.91 8.73
C LYS A 744 -8.50 29.50 8.82
N GLY A 745 -7.66 28.47 8.86
CA GLY A 745 -8.05 27.09 9.20
C GLY A 745 -8.85 26.35 8.12
N ARG A 746 -8.73 26.73 6.84
CA ARG A 746 -9.37 26.00 5.73
C ARG A 746 -8.37 25.02 5.14
N LEU A 747 -8.55 23.73 5.44
CA LEU A 747 -7.64 22.64 5.06
C LEU A 747 -7.17 22.71 3.60
N SER A 748 -8.09 22.78 2.64
CA SER A 748 -7.75 22.78 1.21
C SER A 748 -6.87 23.98 0.79
N PHE A 749 -7.08 25.13 1.43
CA PHE A 749 -6.28 26.32 1.18
C PHE A 749 -4.91 26.27 1.87
N ASP A 750 -4.87 25.75 3.10
CA ASP A 750 -3.62 25.56 3.84
C ASP A 750 -2.69 24.56 3.12
N ILE A 751 -3.23 23.47 2.57
CA ILE A 751 -2.47 22.50 1.76
C ILE A 751 -1.90 23.14 0.50
N TYR A 752 -2.69 23.95 -0.23
CA TYR A 752 -2.20 24.66 -1.40
C TYR A 752 -0.99 25.54 -1.07
N LEU A 753 -1.07 26.30 0.03
CA LEU A 753 0.01 27.19 0.45
C LEU A 753 1.30 26.43 0.80
N CYS A 754 1.19 25.19 1.29
CA CYS A 754 2.35 24.33 1.54
C CYS A 754 3.06 23.88 0.25
N GLU A 755 2.34 23.73 -0.87
CA GLU A 755 2.94 23.31 -2.14
C GLU A 755 3.66 24.46 -2.88
N VAL A 756 3.23 25.71 -2.68
CA VAL A 756 3.81 26.87 -3.37
C VAL A 756 5.31 27.05 -3.02
N ASP A 757 5.73 26.64 -1.83
CA ASP A 757 7.12 26.68 -1.36
C ASP A 757 7.91 25.42 -1.79
N LYS A 758 8.13 25.26 -3.11
CA LYS A 758 9.15 24.40 -3.76
C LYS A 758 9.40 22.99 -3.15
N ASN A 759 8.37 22.16 -3.06
CA ASN A 759 8.47 20.71 -2.74
C ASN A 759 9.12 20.34 -1.39
N TYR A 760 9.46 21.31 -0.54
CA TYR A 760 10.04 21.07 0.78
C TYR A 760 9.29 21.88 1.83
N ILE A 761 8.78 21.19 2.85
CA ILE A 761 8.13 21.84 3.99
C ILE A 761 9.14 22.78 4.65
N THR A 762 8.89 24.08 4.50
CA THR A 762 9.68 25.16 5.11
C THR A 762 8.80 25.91 6.10
N ILE A 763 9.09 25.74 7.38
CA ILE A 763 8.33 26.36 8.46
C ILE A 763 8.97 27.71 8.81
N THR A 764 8.13 28.73 8.95
CA THR A 764 8.47 30.12 9.26
C THR A 764 7.50 30.64 10.32
N ASN A 765 7.85 31.76 10.98
CA ASN A 765 7.00 32.39 12.00
C ASN A 765 5.59 32.72 11.49
N ASN A 766 5.43 32.97 10.18
CA ASN A 766 4.14 33.31 9.59
C ASN A 766 3.27 32.07 9.28
N ASN A 767 3.86 30.90 9.06
CA ASN A 767 3.13 29.70 8.63
C ASN A 767 3.08 28.58 9.69
N VAL A 768 3.83 28.69 10.81
CA VAL A 768 3.92 27.67 11.86
C VAL A 768 2.55 27.24 12.40
N LYS A 769 1.62 28.19 12.60
CA LYS A 769 0.25 27.90 13.06
C LYS A 769 -0.52 27.05 12.04
N ARG A 770 -0.31 27.28 10.74
CA ARG A 770 -0.96 26.49 9.67
C ARG A 770 -0.45 25.06 9.67
N TYR A 771 0.87 24.88 9.74
CA TYR A 771 1.48 23.54 9.80
C TYR A 771 1.08 22.78 11.07
N LYS A 772 0.97 23.45 12.22
CA LYS A 772 0.44 22.84 13.44
C LYS A 772 -0.99 22.31 13.22
N ASN A 773 -1.89 23.14 12.69
CA ASN A 773 -3.27 22.72 12.39
C ASN A 773 -3.34 21.56 11.37
N LEU A 774 -2.45 21.52 10.38
CA LEU A 774 -2.36 20.42 9.41
C LEU A 774 -1.92 19.11 10.05
N ALA A 775 -0.95 19.14 10.97
CA ALA A 775 -0.49 17.96 11.70
C ALA A 775 -1.58 17.35 12.59
N GLU A 776 -2.39 18.21 13.23
CA GLU A 776 -3.50 17.81 14.11
C GLU A 776 -4.76 17.36 13.34
N SER A 777 -4.91 17.75 12.07
CA SER A 777 -6.11 17.45 11.28
C SER A 777 -6.27 15.95 10.97
N PRO A 778 -7.40 15.29 11.29
CA PRO A 778 -7.61 13.88 10.96
C PRO A 778 -7.73 13.61 9.45
N GLN A 779 -8.01 14.66 8.66
CA GLN A 779 -8.17 14.56 7.22
C GLN A 779 -6.83 14.55 6.46
N VAL A 780 -5.69 14.68 7.13
CA VAL A 780 -4.36 14.68 6.48
C VAL A 780 -3.72 13.29 6.57
N VAL A 781 -3.07 12.86 5.49
CA VAL A 781 -2.40 11.55 5.39
C VAL A 781 -1.23 11.47 6.38
N GLU A 782 -1.07 10.32 7.04
CA GLU A 782 -0.08 10.11 8.11
C GLU A 782 1.38 10.31 7.64
N SER A 783 1.70 9.92 6.42
CA SER A 783 3.03 10.14 5.82
C SER A 783 3.39 11.63 5.74
N PHE A 784 2.41 12.49 5.43
CA PHE A 784 2.61 13.94 5.37
C PHE A 784 2.62 14.56 6.78
N LYS A 785 1.79 14.07 7.70
CA LYS A 785 1.83 14.49 9.11
C LYS A 785 3.20 14.22 9.73
N LYS A 786 3.78 13.05 9.50
CA LYS A 786 5.14 12.71 9.92
C LYS A 786 6.15 13.76 9.47
N GLU A 787 6.12 14.13 8.19
CA GLU A 787 7.04 15.14 7.65
C GLU A 787 6.85 16.51 8.33
N ILE A 788 5.59 16.93 8.52
CA ILE A 788 5.26 18.18 9.24
C ILE A 788 5.74 18.13 10.69
N ARG A 789 5.47 17.04 11.43
CA ARG A 789 5.84 16.87 12.84
C ARG A 789 7.35 16.97 13.03
N THR A 790 8.13 16.27 12.21
CA THR A 790 9.59 16.34 12.24
C THR A 790 10.10 17.76 11.95
N LYS A 791 9.48 18.48 11.01
CA LYS A 791 9.86 19.85 10.67
C LYS A 791 9.45 20.87 11.74
N LEU A 792 8.26 20.70 12.36
CA LEU A 792 7.81 21.52 13.49
C LEU A 792 8.74 21.35 14.69
N LEU A 793 9.10 20.10 15.01
CA LEU A 793 10.02 19.76 16.08
C LEU A 793 11.36 20.49 15.92
N ARG A 794 11.97 20.41 14.73
CA ARG A 794 13.22 21.13 14.42
C ARG A 794 13.03 22.64 14.46
N PHE A 795 11.95 23.15 13.90
CA PHE A 795 11.67 24.59 13.86
C PHE A 795 11.53 25.20 15.26
N TYR A 796 10.78 24.55 16.17
CA TYR A 796 10.63 25.02 17.54
C TYR A 796 11.97 25.04 18.28
N TYR A 797 12.80 24.01 18.06
CA TYR A 797 14.13 23.95 18.67
C TYR A 797 15.10 24.99 18.10
N ASP A 798 15.21 25.10 16.78
CA ASP A 798 16.18 25.99 16.10
C ASP A 798 15.87 27.49 16.30
N ASN A 799 14.62 27.84 16.64
CA ASN A 799 14.18 29.23 16.91
C ASN A 799 13.99 29.53 18.40
N ASP A 800 14.48 28.68 19.31
CA ASP A 800 14.38 28.85 20.77
C ASP A 800 12.93 29.00 21.32
N MET A 801 11.94 28.46 20.62
CA MET A 801 10.53 28.42 21.05
C MET A 801 10.28 27.26 22.01
N ILE A 802 10.89 27.37 23.18
CA ILE A 802 10.97 26.31 24.18
C ILE A 802 9.59 25.92 24.73
N GLY A 803 8.71 26.90 25.01
CA GLY A 803 7.39 26.62 25.58
C GLY A 803 6.49 25.84 24.61
N GLU A 804 6.51 26.21 23.33
CA GLU A 804 5.78 25.50 22.28
C GLU A 804 6.36 24.11 22.03
N LEU A 805 7.69 23.96 22.10
CA LEU A 805 8.36 22.66 21.97
C LEU A 805 7.95 21.71 23.11
N ASP A 806 7.97 22.17 24.36
CA ASP A 806 7.63 21.35 25.52
C ASP A 806 6.16 20.89 25.45
N ALA A 807 5.23 21.81 25.13
CA ALA A 807 3.82 21.46 24.90
C ALA A 807 3.63 20.46 23.74
N PHE A 808 4.35 20.66 22.63
CA PHE A 808 4.29 19.75 21.49
C PHE A 808 4.83 18.34 21.81
N LEU A 809 5.87 18.24 22.64
CA LEU A 809 6.41 16.97 23.11
C LEU A 809 5.50 16.30 24.16
N GLU A 810 4.74 17.06 24.95
CA GLU A 810 3.77 16.54 25.93
C GLU A 810 2.52 15.95 25.27
N ASP A 811 1.96 16.63 24.26
CA ASP A 811 0.70 16.23 23.62
C ASP A 811 0.84 15.02 22.68
N ILE A 812 2.04 14.74 22.18
CA ILE A 812 2.24 13.77 21.09
C ILE A 812 2.31 12.31 21.56
N GLU A 813 1.70 11.39 20.81
CA GLU A 813 1.72 9.94 21.08
C GLU A 813 2.56 9.19 20.03
N ALA A 814 3.16 8.06 20.41
CA ALA A 814 4.13 7.32 19.57
C ALA A 814 3.53 6.17 18.76
N ASP A 815 2.26 5.81 18.97
CA ASP A 815 1.66 4.57 18.49
C ASP A 815 1.66 4.43 16.96
N ALA A 816 1.50 5.54 16.24
CA ALA A 816 1.49 5.59 14.77
C ALA A 816 2.85 5.97 14.15
N MET A 817 3.89 6.20 14.97
CA MET A 817 5.19 6.69 14.51
C MET A 817 6.14 5.57 14.10
N ALA A 818 6.93 5.79 13.04
CA ALA A 818 8.01 4.88 12.68
C ALA A 818 9.21 5.00 13.66
N ALA A 819 10.05 3.96 13.77
CA ALA A 819 11.23 3.93 14.65
C ALA A 819 12.13 5.17 14.49
N THR A 820 12.44 5.53 13.25
CA THR A 820 13.26 6.72 12.92
C THR A 820 12.65 8.04 13.41
N GLU A 821 11.32 8.19 13.35
CA GLU A 821 10.63 9.38 13.85
C GLU A 821 10.66 9.40 15.39
N ARG A 822 10.31 8.27 16.02
CA ARG A 822 10.34 8.11 17.48
C ARG A 822 11.72 8.42 18.05
N ALA A 823 12.78 7.94 17.41
CA ALA A 823 14.15 8.20 17.82
C ALA A 823 14.50 9.70 17.84
N GLU A 824 14.02 10.45 16.85
CA GLU A 824 14.23 11.89 16.79
C GLU A 824 13.47 12.61 17.93
N PHE A 825 12.21 12.24 18.17
CA PHE A 825 11.42 12.77 19.29
C PHE A 825 12.05 12.45 20.65
N ILE A 826 12.49 11.22 20.89
CA ILE A 826 13.17 10.80 22.12
C ILE A 826 14.41 11.67 22.37
N ARG A 827 15.21 11.95 21.33
CA ARG A 827 16.39 12.82 21.46
C ARG A 827 16.02 14.22 21.94
N TYR A 828 14.95 14.82 21.40
CA TYR A 828 14.49 16.15 21.85
C TYR A 828 13.85 16.11 23.25
N MET A 829 13.10 15.07 23.61
CA MET A 829 12.59 14.90 24.98
C MET A 829 13.75 14.84 26.01
N ILE A 830 14.83 14.13 25.69
CA ILE A 830 16.01 14.01 26.55
C ILE A 830 16.77 15.34 26.67
N SER A 831 16.86 16.12 25.58
CA SER A 831 17.53 17.43 25.60
C SER A 831 16.76 18.45 26.45
N ARG A 832 15.42 18.41 26.37
CA ARG A 832 14.48 19.26 27.15
C ARG A 832 14.26 18.80 28.59
N GLY A 833 14.64 17.58 28.93
CA GLY A 833 14.56 17.07 30.31
C GLY A 833 13.31 16.27 30.65
N MET A 834 12.51 15.89 29.64
CA MET A 834 11.30 15.07 29.77
C MET A 834 11.65 13.58 29.89
N PHE A 835 12.42 13.21 30.92
CA PHE A 835 12.99 11.88 31.06
C PHE A 835 11.94 10.78 31.25
N ASP A 836 10.85 11.04 31.97
CA ASP A 836 9.81 10.02 32.23
C ASP A 836 9.12 9.55 30.95
N LYS A 837 8.67 10.48 30.10
CA LYS A 837 8.01 10.17 28.83
C LYS A 837 8.98 9.50 27.85
N ALA A 838 10.21 10.01 27.75
CA ALA A 838 11.27 9.40 26.93
C ALA A 838 11.57 7.96 27.37
N TYR A 839 11.63 7.70 28.68
CA TYR A 839 11.85 6.37 29.23
C TYR A 839 10.68 5.42 28.94
N TYR A 840 9.43 5.91 29.07
CA TYR A 840 8.24 5.13 28.72
C TYR A 840 8.24 4.71 27.23
N TRP A 841 8.58 5.62 26.32
CA TRP A 841 8.68 5.31 24.89
C TRP A 841 9.79 4.30 24.59
N LEU A 842 10.95 4.47 25.22
CA LEU A 842 12.09 3.57 25.06
C LEU A 842 11.78 2.16 25.60
N LYS A 843 11.01 2.06 26.70
CA LYS A 843 10.52 0.78 27.26
C LYS A 843 9.49 0.09 26.37
N SER A 844 8.60 0.85 25.75
CA SER A 844 7.51 0.31 24.92
C SER A 844 7.98 -0.12 23.53
N TYR A 845 8.97 0.57 22.97
CA TYR A 845 9.35 0.44 21.56
C TYR A 845 10.80 0.01 21.32
N GLY A 846 11.62 -0.03 22.38
CA GLY A 846 13.03 -0.41 22.32
C GLY A 846 13.99 0.74 21.99
N VAL A 847 15.26 0.39 21.84
CA VAL A 847 16.39 1.32 21.66
C VAL A 847 16.81 1.52 20.19
N ALA A 848 16.09 0.91 19.24
CA ALA A 848 16.46 0.93 17.83
C ALA A 848 16.46 2.36 17.27
N ASP A 849 17.47 2.69 16.45
CA ASP A 849 17.69 3.99 15.78
C ASP A 849 17.91 5.21 16.70
N VAL A 850 17.87 5.06 18.03
CA VAL A 850 18.14 6.14 18.98
C VAL A 850 19.64 6.33 19.17
N ASP A 851 20.11 7.58 19.17
CA ASP A 851 21.51 7.91 19.44
C ASP A 851 21.96 7.40 20.83
N PRO A 852 23.00 6.55 20.93
CA PRO A 852 23.43 5.95 22.19
C PRO A 852 23.85 6.98 23.25
N LYS A 853 24.35 8.17 22.88
CA LYS A 853 24.67 9.23 23.86
C LYS A 853 23.42 9.79 24.52
N SER A 854 22.36 9.98 23.74
CA SER A 854 21.07 10.43 24.24
C SER A 854 20.48 9.40 25.21
N VAL A 855 20.49 8.11 24.83
CA VAL A 855 20.04 7.02 25.71
C VAL A 855 20.87 6.94 26.99
N ALA A 856 22.20 7.07 26.91
CA ALA A 856 23.07 7.10 28.10
C ALA A 856 22.66 8.19 29.10
N ARG A 857 22.43 9.42 28.62
CA ARG A 857 21.98 10.54 29.46
C ARG A 857 20.63 10.26 30.13
N LEU A 858 19.69 9.63 29.41
CA LEU A 858 18.39 9.24 29.95
C LEU A 858 18.52 8.18 31.04
N VAL A 859 19.26 7.11 30.75
CA VAL A 859 19.46 5.97 31.65
C VAL A 859 20.20 6.39 32.92
N SER A 860 21.29 7.14 32.81
CA SER A 860 22.04 7.66 33.96
C SER A 860 21.15 8.48 34.90
N LYS A 861 20.34 9.40 34.36
CA LYS A 861 19.40 10.18 35.17
C LYS A 861 18.30 9.34 35.80
N ARG A 862 17.79 8.33 35.07
CA ARG A 862 16.76 7.42 35.57
C ARG A 862 17.26 6.57 36.73
N ILE A 863 18.51 6.08 36.64
CA ILE A 863 19.19 5.34 37.71
C ILE A 863 19.27 6.19 38.97
N VAL A 864 19.75 7.43 38.85
CA VAL A 864 19.88 8.35 40.00
C VAL A 864 18.52 8.71 40.58
N SER A 865 17.50 8.96 39.74
CA SER A 865 16.15 9.33 40.22
C SER A 865 15.42 8.20 40.94
N ARG A 866 15.85 6.96 40.74
CA ARG A 866 15.28 5.74 41.33
C ARG A 866 16.20 5.14 42.39
N ASP A 867 17.20 5.89 42.87
CA ASP A 867 18.15 5.45 43.89
C ASP A 867 18.80 4.09 43.57
N PHE A 868 19.15 3.87 42.31
CA PHE A 868 19.78 2.63 41.81
C PHE A 868 18.91 1.36 41.97
N GLU A 869 17.59 1.50 42.02
CA GLU A 869 16.62 0.39 42.07
C GLU A 869 16.78 -0.58 40.89
N TYR A 870 16.68 -1.88 41.17
CA TYR A 870 16.75 -2.93 40.15
C TYR A 870 15.50 -2.89 39.24
N GLU A 871 15.74 -2.76 37.94
CA GLU A 871 14.71 -2.92 36.91
C GLU A 871 15.34 -3.66 35.72
N ALA A 872 14.83 -4.85 35.38
CA ALA A 872 15.41 -5.73 34.35
C ALA A 872 15.62 -5.02 32.99
N PHE A 873 14.66 -4.20 32.57
CA PHE A 873 14.78 -3.40 31.35
C PHE A 873 15.90 -2.34 31.44
N LEU A 874 16.03 -1.68 32.60
CA LEU A 874 17.05 -0.67 32.84
C LEU A 874 18.46 -1.28 32.81
N VAL A 875 18.63 -2.48 33.38
CA VAL A 875 19.90 -3.26 33.33
C VAL A 875 20.28 -3.60 31.89
N ASN A 876 19.35 -4.15 31.10
CA ASN A 876 19.62 -4.53 29.71
C ASN A 876 20.00 -3.33 28.84
N VAL A 877 19.29 -2.20 28.99
CA VAL A 877 19.63 -0.97 28.24
C VAL A 877 20.94 -0.38 28.73
N ALA A 878 21.20 -0.34 30.03
CA ALA A 878 22.47 0.12 30.59
C ALA A 878 23.66 -0.69 30.04
N TYR A 879 23.51 -2.02 29.96
CA TYR A 879 24.54 -2.90 29.42
C TYR A 879 24.71 -2.74 27.90
N TYR A 880 23.62 -2.53 27.14
CA TYR A 880 23.68 -2.17 25.73
C TYR A 880 24.49 -0.88 25.50
N ILE A 881 24.28 0.15 26.33
CA ILE A 881 25.04 1.41 26.25
C ILE A 881 26.51 1.22 26.65
N TYR A 882 26.77 0.35 27.63
CA TYR A 882 28.13 -0.05 28.00
C TYR A 882 28.87 -0.71 26.83
N LYS A 883 28.27 -1.72 26.17
CA LYS A 883 28.83 -2.37 24.96
C LYS A 883 29.13 -1.37 23.84
N ASN A 884 28.35 -0.29 23.73
CA ASN A 884 28.55 0.78 22.75
C ASN A 884 29.54 1.89 23.19
N MET A 885 30.23 1.75 24.32
CA MET A 885 31.25 2.68 24.84
C MET A 885 30.74 4.11 25.08
N LYS A 886 29.49 4.27 25.56
CA LYS A 886 28.86 5.59 25.86
C LYS A 886 28.36 5.74 27.31
N TYR A 887 28.88 4.94 28.23
CA TYR A 887 28.46 4.94 29.64
C TYR A 887 29.12 6.04 30.47
N ASP A 888 28.54 6.33 31.63
CA ASP A 888 29.10 7.18 32.68
C ASP A 888 29.26 6.42 34.01
N GLU A 889 29.73 7.10 35.05
CA GLU A 889 29.96 6.56 36.38
C GLU A 889 28.68 5.95 37.00
N ASN A 890 27.51 6.57 36.81
CA ASN A 890 26.25 6.08 37.37
C ASN A 890 25.81 4.78 36.70
N ILE A 891 25.90 4.71 35.37
CA ILE A 891 25.60 3.50 34.60
C ILE A 891 26.53 2.37 35.04
N LEU A 892 27.83 2.65 35.19
CA LEU A 892 28.80 1.63 35.58
C LEU A 892 28.55 1.11 37.00
N ARG A 893 28.31 2.00 37.98
CA ARG A 893 27.92 1.62 39.35
C ARG A 893 26.65 0.76 39.36
N TYR A 894 25.67 1.11 38.53
CA TYR A 894 24.43 0.35 38.43
C TYR A 894 24.66 -1.06 37.88
N LEU A 895 25.46 -1.19 36.82
CA LEU A 895 25.81 -2.49 36.25
C LEU A 895 26.63 -3.34 37.22
N MET A 896 27.58 -2.76 37.95
CA MET A 896 28.38 -3.49 38.95
C MET A 896 27.54 -4.18 40.02
N VAL A 897 26.36 -3.64 40.34
CA VAL A 897 25.45 -4.21 41.34
C VAL A 897 24.42 -5.13 40.68
N ASN A 898 23.80 -4.70 39.57
CA ASN A 898 22.56 -5.30 39.07
C ASN A 898 22.73 -6.17 37.82
N TYR A 899 23.87 -6.11 37.11
CA TYR A 899 24.06 -6.88 35.88
C TYR A 899 24.50 -8.33 36.16
N GLU A 900 23.78 -9.29 35.59
CA GLU A 900 24.10 -10.71 35.67
C GLU A 900 24.56 -11.20 34.30
N GLY A 901 25.72 -11.84 34.23
CA GLY A 901 26.26 -12.33 32.97
C GLY A 901 27.59 -13.04 33.16
N LYS A 902 28.22 -13.41 32.04
CA LYS A 902 29.49 -14.15 32.04
C LYS A 902 30.58 -13.45 32.84
N VAL A 903 31.45 -14.21 33.48
CA VAL A 903 32.59 -13.65 34.21
C VAL A 903 33.51 -12.83 33.30
N THR A 904 33.63 -13.21 32.02
CA THR A 904 34.37 -12.42 31.03
C THR A 904 33.83 -11.00 30.84
N GLU A 905 32.52 -10.81 30.92
CA GLU A 905 31.86 -9.50 30.83
C GLU A 905 31.92 -8.74 32.17
N LEU A 906 31.77 -9.44 33.29
CA LEU A 906 31.98 -8.87 34.63
C LEU A 906 33.42 -8.37 34.80
N ARG A 907 34.42 -9.09 34.28
CA ARG A 907 35.82 -8.66 34.26
C ARG A 907 36.02 -7.38 33.46
N LYS A 908 35.35 -7.23 32.31
CA LYS A 908 35.40 -5.98 31.53
C LYS A 908 34.81 -4.82 32.33
N LEU A 909 33.65 -5.04 32.98
CA LEU A 909 33.03 -4.04 33.86
C LEU A 909 33.96 -3.66 35.02
N TRP A 910 34.62 -4.64 35.65
CA TRP A 910 35.61 -4.41 36.72
C TRP A 910 36.79 -3.56 36.24
N LYS A 911 37.38 -3.87 35.08
CA LYS A 911 38.45 -3.04 34.50
C LYS A 911 38.00 -1.62 34.22
N SER A 912 36.83 -1.45 33.62
CA SER A 912 36.25 -0.13 33.39
C SER A 912 35.99 0.63 34.71
N ALA A 913 35.65 -0.09 35.78
CA ALA A 913 35.41 0.51 37.10
C ALA A 913 36.71 0.93 37.80
N LEU A 914 37.79 0.15 37.62
CA LEU A 914 39.13 0.54 38.05
C LEU A 914 39.62 1.79 37.32
N ASP A 915 39.43 1.86 36.00
CA ASP A 915 39.82 3.03 35.18
C ASP A 915 39.09 4.32 35.63
N LEU A 916 37.89 4.21 36.21
CA LEU A 916 37.09 5.31 36.75
C LEU A 916 37.21 5.46 38.28
N GLU A 917 38.16 4.77 38.93
CA GLU A 917 38.42 4.83 40.39
C GLU A 917 37.17 4.55 41.26
N LEU A 918 36.30 3.63 40.82
CA LEU A 918 35.10 3.24 41.58
C LEU A 918 35.38 2.15 42.61
N ASP A 919 34.49 2.01 43.61
CA ASP A 919 34.54 0.92 44.58
C ASP A 919 34.26 -0.43 43.90
N THR A 920 35.32 -1.21 43.70
CA THR A 920 35.28 -2.49 43.00
C THR A 920 35.09 -3.69 43.91
N GLN A 921 34.95 -3.50 45.23
CA GLN A 921 34.91 -4.63 46.18
C GLN A 921 33.82 -5.66 45.83
N ARG A 922 32.60 -5.20 45.59
CA ARG A 922 31.44 -6.07 45.33
C ARG A 922 31.55 -6.83 44.00
N ILE A 923 32.05 -6.17 42.95
CA ILE A 923 32.19 -6.83 41.65
C ILE A 923 33.35 -7.84 41.68
N MET A 924 34.42 -7.57 42.43
CA MET A 924 35.49 -8.55 42.66
C MET A 924 34.96 -9.79 43.39
N GLU A 925 34.21 -9.60 44.48
CA GLU A 925 33.57 -10.70 45.21
C GLU A 925 32.68 -11.56 44.29
N ARG A 926 31.81 -10.91 43.51
CA ARG A 926 30.91 -11.60 42.59
C ARG A 926 31.66 -12.39 41.52
N ILE A 927 32.72 -11.81 40.94
CA ILE A 927 33.56 -12.50 39.95
C ILE A 927 34.18 -13.75 40.59
N LEU A 928 34.75 -13.63 41.80
CA LEU A 928 35.37 -14.76 42.50
C LEU A 928 34.34 -15.85 42.86
N GLN A 929 33.18 -15.49 43.39
CA GLN A 929 32.09 -16.43 43.69
C GLN A 929 31.62 -17.17 42.43
N GLN A 930 31.45 -16.47 41.31
CA GLN A 930 31.00 -17.08 40.07
C GLN A 930 32.11 -17.93 39.42
N THR A 931 33.38 -17.53 39.54
CA THR A 931 34.53 -18.35 39.09
C THR A 931 34.56 -19.66 39.85
N GLU A 932 34.43 -19.60 41.17
CA GLU A 932 34.39 -20.76 42.05
C GLU A 932 33.19 -21.66 41.74
N TYR A 933 32.00 -21.08 41.57
CA TYR A 933 30.79 -21.82 41.22
C TYR A 933 30.87 -22.50 39.83
N THR A 934 31.41 -21.82 38.83
CA THR A 934 31.39 -22.29 37.42
C THR A 934 32.63 -23.09 37.00
N GLY A 935 33.73 -23.01 37.76
CA GLY A 935 35.03 -23.61 37.40
C GLY A 935 35.75 -22.93 36.22
N VAL A 936 35.32 -21.75 35.78
CA VAL A 936 35.91 -21.07 34.62
C VAL A 936 37.19 -20.32 35.00
N LEU A 937 38.31 -20.66 34.37
CA LEU A 937 39.61 -20.00 34.57
C LEU A 937 39.67 -18.61 33.92
N ILE A 938 40.28 -17.64 34.63
CA ILE A 938 40.39 -16.24 34.19
C ILE A 938 41.83 -15.77 34.30
N ALA A 939 42.32 -15.09 33.26
CA ALA A 939 43.70 -14.61 33.18
C ALA A 939 44.14 -13.63 34.30
N ASP A 940 43.23 -12.90 34.95
CA ASP A 940 43.58 -11.95 36.04
C ASP A 940 43.16 -12.46 37.44
N ARG A 941 42.85 -13.76 37.60
CA ARG A 941 42.31 -14.33 38.84
C ARG A 941 43.17 -13.98 40.06
N ASP A 942 44.50 -14.16 39.95
CA ASP A 942 45.46 -13.91 41.03
C ASP A 942 45.43 -12.45 41.49
N ASN A 943 45.52 -11.51 40.54
CA ASN A 943 45.50 -10.08 40.84
C ASN A 943 44.17 -9.65 41.47
N LEU A 944 43.06 -10.21 41.01
CA LEU A 944 41.73 -9.92 41.51
C LEU A 944 41.56 -10.45 42.96
N LEU A 945 42.04 -11.67 43.24
CA LEU A 945 42.04 -12.22 44.59
C LEU A 945 42.91 -11.41 45.55
N ILE A 946 44.14 -11.06 45.14
CA ILE A 946 45.06 -10.23 45.94
C ILE A 946 44.41 -8.88 46.29
N SER A 947 43.77 -8.24 45.30
CA SER A 947 43.12 -6.94 45.49
C SER A 947 41.89 -7.05 46.41
N TYR A 948 41.07 -8.08 46.22
CA TYR A 948 39.89 -8.33 47.05
C TYR A 948 40.25 -8.67 48.50
N ALA A 949 41.34 -9.43 48.70
CA ALA A 949 41.78 -9.84 50.02
C ALA A 949 42.29 -8.68 50.90
N GLN A 950 42.64 -7.55 50.29
CA GLN A 950 43.01 -6.31 50.98
C GLN A 950 41.80 -5.47 51.41
N CYS A 951 40.59 -5.78 50.94
CA CYS A 951 39.38 -5.06 51.30
C CYS A 951 38.93 -5.38 52.74
N GLU A 952 38.40 -4.38 53.45
CA GLU A 952 37.98 -4.52 54.85
C GLU A 952 36.83 -5.52 55.07
N LYS A 953 35.88 -5.59 54.12
CA LYS A 953 34.67 -6.44 54.22
C LYS A 953 34.72 -7.68 53.32
N GLN A 954 35.88 -8.32 53.19
CA GLN A 954 36.03 -9.53 52.39
C GLN A 954 35.32 -10.75 52.99
N ASP A 955 34.82 -11.65 52.15
CA ASP A 955 34.38 -12.98 52.54
C ASP A 955 35.60 -13.90 52.74
N ARG A 956 35.92 -14.16 54.01
CA ARG A 956 37.07 -15.00 54.38
C ARG A 956 36.90 -16.46 53.96
N ALA A 957 35.67 -16.97 53.91
CA ALA A 957 35.42 -18.36 53.52
C ALA A 957 35.67 -18.56 52.02
N LEU A 958 35.22 -17.61 51.19
CA LEU A 958 35.49 -17.59 49.76
C LEU A 958 37.00 -17.50 49.47
N VAL A 959 37.70 -16.54 50.10
CA VAL A 959 39.16 -16.38 49.94
C VAL A 959 39.89 -17.66 50.35
N LYS A 960 39.48 -18.28 51.47
CA LYS A 960 40.04 -19.56 51.93
C LYS A 960 39.84 -20.67 50.89
N LYS A 961 38.63 -20.84 50.35
CA LYS A 961 38.29 -21.88 49.38
C LYS A 961 39.11 -21.75 48.09
N ILE A 962 39.21 -20.53 47.56
CA ILE A 962 39.99 -20.25 46.35
C ILE A 962 41.49 -20.46 46.59
N LEU A 963 42.01 -20.08 47.77
CA LEU A 963 43.41 -20.31 48.13
C LEU A 963 43.75 -21.81 48.21
N LEU A 964 42.83 -22.64 48.71
CA LEU A 964 43.00 -24.10 48.74
C LEU A 964 43.04 -24.67 47.32
N GLU A 965 42.11 -24.26 46.46
CA GLU A 965 42.07 -24.65 45.04
C GLU A 965 43.34 -24.24 44.30
N MET A 966 43.80 -22.99 44.46
CA MET A 966 45.04 -22.51 43.86
C MET A 966 46.27 -23.26 44.39
N SER A 967 46.31 -23.59 45.69
CA SER A 967 47.39 -24.39 46.29
C SER A 967 47.44 -25.78 45.65
N TYR A 968 46.27 -26.39 45.42
CA TYR A 968 46.14 -27.67 44.75
C TYR A 968 46.60 -27.60 43.28
N GLU A 969 46.13 -26.60 42.53
CA GLU A 969 46.53 -26.39 41.14
C GLU A 969 48.04 -26.16 40.98
N TYR A 970 48.66 -25.37 41.86
CA TYR A 970 50.11 -25.12 41.82
C TYR A 970 50.92 -26.37 42.15
N PHE A 971 50.48 -27.13 43.17
CA PHE A 971 51.22 -28.28 43.64
C PHE A 971 51.06 -29.49 42.71
N VAL A 972 49.80 -29.88 42.44
CA VAL A 972 49.44 -31.10 41.71
C VAL A 972 49.44 -30.89 40.19
N TYR A 973 48.87 -29.79 39.70
CA TYR A 973 48.78 -29.52 38.25
C TYR A 973 49.88 -28.62 37.70
N GLU A 974 50.87 -28.23 38.52
CA GLU A 974 51.97 -27.33 38.12
C GLU A 974 51.49 -26.01 37.50
N ALA A 975 50.35 -25.49 37.97
CA ALA A 975 49.86 -24.19 37.55
C ALA A 975 50.84 -23.08 37.96
N ILE A 976 51.00 -22.06 37.12
CA ILE A 976 51.86 -20.91 37.41
C ILE A 976 51.04 -19.86 38.16
N LEU A 977 51.45 -19.52 39.38
CA LEU A 977 50.79 -18.52 40.24
C LEU A 977 51.66 -17.28 40.50
N CYS A 978 51.02 -16.16 40.79
CA CYS A 978 51.69 -14.95 41.25
C CYS A 978 52.37 -15.15 42.62
N PRO A 979 53.65 -14.77 42.81
CA PRO A 979 54.37 -14.87 44.10
C PRO A 979 53.61 -14.31 45.31
N LYS A 980 52.87 -13.21 45.14
CA LYS A 980 52.08 -12.58 46.21
C LYS A 980 50.96 -13.46 46.78
N ILE A 981 50.53 -14.49 46.04
CA ILE A 981 49.56 -15.47 46.54
C ILE A 981 50.17 -16.27 47.68
N PHE A 982 51.46 -16.60 47.61
CA PHE A 982 52.17 -17.32 48.66
C PHE A 982 52.40 -16.45 49.90
N ASP A 983 52.64 -15.14 49.73
CA ASP A 983 52.66 -14.18 50.85
C ASP A 983 51.32 -14.19 51.59
N MET A 984 50.21 -14.23 50.83
CA MET A 984 48.86 -14.27 51.39
C MET A 984 48.56 -15.61 52.08
N LEU A 985 48.96 -16.74 51.48
CA LEU A 985 48.87 -18.07 52.12
C LEU A 985 49.61 -18.08 53.46
N TYR A 986 50.83 -17.56 53.48
CA TYR A 986 51.66 -17.49 54.67
C TYR A 986 51.03 -16.62 55.77
N GLN A 987 50.56 -15.42 55.44
CA GLN A 987 49.89 -14.54 56.40
C GLN A 987 48.64 -15.19 57.02
N ARG A 988 47.84 -15.90 56.20
CA ARG A 988 46.62 -16.58 56.65
C ARG A 988 46.92 -17.81 57.50
N TYR A 989 48.00 -18.52 57.20
CA TYR A 989 48.52 -19.61 58.03
C TYR A 989 48.94 -19.12 59.42
N VAL A 990 49.73 -18.03 59.50
CA VAL A 990 50.17 -17.43 60.78
C VAL A 990 48.98 -16.98 61.64
N ASN A 991 47.90 -16.52 61.00
CA ASN A 991 46.65 -16.16 61.66
C ASN A 991 45.77 -17.36 62.07
N GLY A 992 46.19 -18.60 61.76
CA GLY A 992 45.47 -19.83 62.07
C GLY A 992 44.24 -20.11 61.19
N GLU A 993 44.09 -19.39 60.06
CA GLU A 993 42.90 -19.48 59.21
C GLU A 993 43.00 -20.62 58.16
N LEU A 994 44.22 -20.94 57.73
CA LEU A 994 44.57 -21.99 56.76
C LEU A 994 45.61 -22.94 57.41
N THR A 995 45.30 -24.23 57.52
CA THR A 995 46.18 -25.23 58.15
C THR A 995 46.26 -26.55 57.38
N GLU A 996 45.52 -26.64 56.27
CA GLU A 996 45.43 -27.80 55.40
C GLU A 996 46.80 -28.15 54.78
N GLN A 997 47.08 -29.45 54.62
CA GLN A 997 48.39 -29.95 54.16
C GLN A 997 48.76 -29.40 52.77
N ILE A 998 47.79 -29.27 51.85
CA ILE A 998 48.04 -28.77 50.49
C ILE A 998 48.63 -27.36 50.46
N CYS A 999 48.24 -26.48 51.38
CA CYS A 999 48.83 -25.16 51.49
C CYS A 999 50.28 -25.22 51.97
N LYS A 1000 50.61 -26.15 52.88
CA LYS A 1000 51.98 -26.37 53.34
C LYS A 1000 52.85 -26.88 52.19
N PHE A 1001 52.37 -27.84 51.41
CA PHE A 1001 53.07 -28.35 50.23
C PHE A 1001 53.35 -27.25 49.20
N ALA A 1002 52.33 -26.46 48.86
CA ALA A 1002 52.47 -25.35 47.93
C ALA A 1002 53.48 -24.28 48.42
N MET A 1003 53.42 -23.89 49.70
CA MET A 1003 54.37 -22.93 50.29
C MET A 1003 55.80 -23.46 50.34
N LEU A 1004 56.00 -24.73 50.73
CA LEU A 1004 57.33 -25.35 50.77
C LEU A 1004 57.96 -25.45 49.37
N LYS A 1005 57.18 -25.86 48.37
CA LYS A 1005 57.63 -25.93 46.97
C LYS A 1005 58.04 -24.54 46.46
N PHE A 1006 57.21 -23.53 46.73
CA PHE A 1006 57.49 -22.15 46.34
C PHE A 1006 58.76 -21.57 46.99
N TRP A 1007 58.95 -21.77 48.30
CA TRP A 1007 60.16 -21.31 49.00
C TRP A 1007 61.42 -22.06 48.57
N ALA A 1008 61.32 -23.36 48.29
CA ALA A 1008 62.43 -24.15 47.78
C ALA A 1008 62.91 -23.65 46.41
N GLU A 1009 61.97 -23.30 45.51
CA GLU A 1009 62.24 -22.79 44.17
C GLU A 1009 62.76 -21.34 44.16
N ASN A 1010 62.39 -20.50 45.15
CA ASN A 1010 62.73 -19.06 45.21
C ASN A 1010 63.80 -18.69 46.24
N SER A 1011 64.55 -19.66 46.75
CA SER A 1011 65.56 -19.54 47.80
C SER A 1011 66.73 -18.57 47.52
N GLN A 1012 66.84 -18.03 46.30
CA GLN A 1012 67.92 -17.10 45.87
C GLN A 1012 67.51 -15.63 45.78
N ASN A 1013 66.21 -15.34 45.81
CA ASN A 1013 65.72 -13.97 45.86
C ASN A 1013 65.73 -13.56 47.34
N ASP A 1014 66.33 -12.42 47.72
CA ASP A 1014 66.50 -11.86 49.09
C ASP A 1014 65.20 -11.69 49.95
N ALA A 1015 64.18 -12.52 49.76
CA ALA A 1015 62.98 -12.58 50.58
C ALA A 1015 63.32 -13.12 51.99
N GLU A 1016 62.73 -12.52 53.03
CA GLU A 1016 62.81 -13.04 54.40
C GLU A 1016 62.06 -14.38 54.49
N ILE A 1017 62.76 -15.49 54.21
CA ILE A 1017 62.20 -16.83 54.30
C ILE A 1017 62.10 -17.21 55.80
N PRO A 1018 60.91 -17.57 56.32
CA PRO A 1018 60.73 -17.92 57.72
C PRO A 1018 61.26 -19.33 58.03
N GLY A 1019 62.56 -19.44 58.28
CA GLY A 1019 63.26 -20.72 58.49
C GLY A 1019 62.65 -21.62 59.59
N ASP A 1020 62.16 -21.03 60.68
CA ASP A 1020 61.53 -21.78 61.78
C ASP A 1020 60.24 -22.50 61.34
N ILE A 1021 59.44 -21.87 60.47
CA ILE A 1021 58.17 -22.42 59.98
C ILE A 1021 58.41 -23.48 58.90
N ILE A 1022 59.43 -23.29 58.05
CA ILE A 1022 59.87 -24.33 57.09
C ILE A 1022 60.29 -25.58 57.87
N ARG A 1023 61.12 -25.42 58.90
CA ARG A 1023 61.54 -26.53 59.74
C ARG A 1023 60.36 -27.23 60.41
N GLN A 1024 59.37 -26.48 60.90
CA GLN A 1024 58.15 -27.04 61.46
C GLN A 1024 57.34 -27.85 60.42
N PHE A 1025 57.08 -27.30 59.23
CA PHE A 1025 56.33 -28.00 58.19
C PHE A 1025 57.03 -29.28 57.74
N VAL A 1026 58.34 -29.21 57.53
CA VAL A 1026 59.13 -30.37 57.13
C VAL A 1026 59.13 -31.44 58.22
N GLN A 1027 59.30 -31.08 59.50
CA GLN A 1027 59.22 -32.06 60.60
C GLN A 1027 57.84 -32.74 60.69
N GLU A 1028 56.75 -31.97 60.55
CA GLU A 1028 55.39 -32.52 60.53
C GLU A 1028 55.19 -33.51 59.38
N LEU A 1029 55.62 -33.15 58.16
CA LEU A 1029 55.45 -33.97 56.96
C LEU A 1029 56.39 -35.19 56.94
N LEU A 1030 57.61 -35.09 57.48
CA LEU A 1030 58.54 -36.22 57.62
C LEU A 1030 58.05 -37.25 58.63
N ASN A 1031 57.36 -36.83 59.71
CA ASN A 1031 56.73 -37.78 60.64
C ASN A 1031 55.63 -38.60 59.96
N ASP A 1032 54.97 -38.04 58.94
CA ASP A 1032 54.00 -38.72 58.08
C ASP A 1032 54.68 -39.49 56.92
N GLU A 1033 56.03 -39.54 56.91
CA GLU A 1033 56.86 -40.13 55.86
C GLU A 1033 56.59 -39.56 54.45
N ILE A 1034 56.30 -38.26 54.36
CA ILE A 1034 56.06 -37.52 53.11
C ILE A 1034 57.31 -36.71 52.75
N TYR A 1035 57.82 -36.89 51.54
CA TYR A 1035 58.98 -36.16 51.03
C TYR A 1035 58.88 -35.95 49.51
N PHE A 1036 59.46 -34.85 49.02
CA PHE A 1036 59.42 -34.48 47.60
C PHE A 1036 60.81 -34.08 47.09
N PRO A 1037 61.06 -34.16 45.76
CA PRO A 1037 62.37 -33.81 45.18
C PRO A 1037 62.87 -32.41 45.54
N PHE A 1038 61.98 -31.43 45.66
CA PHE A 1038 62.35 -30.05 45.97
C PHE A 1038 62.88 -29.88 47.41
N TYR A 1039 62.74 -30.87 48.30
CA TYR A 1039 63.26 -30.81 49.66
C TYR A 1039 64.79 -30.72 49.71
N VAL A 1040 65.50 -31.23 48.68
CA VAL A 1040 66.96 -31.11 48.58
C VAL A 1040 67.42 -29.64 48.62
N LYS A 1041 66.63 -28.73 48.02
CA LYS A 1041 66.92 -27.29 48.04
C LYS A 1041 66.71 -26.64 49.42
N LEU A 1042 65.99 -27.31 50.33
CA LEU A 1042 65.71 -26.83 51.69
C LEU A 1042 66.73 -27.33 52.73
N VAL A 1043 67.64 -28.24 52.37
CA VAL A 1043 68.67 -28.82 53.27
C VAL A 1043 69.49 -27.76 54.03
N PRO A 1044 69.91 -26.62 53.42
CA PRO A 1044 70.66 -25.60 54.15
C PRO A 1044 69.85 -24.94 55.28
N LEU A 1045 68.51 -24.96 55.19
CA LEU A 1045 67.60 -24.32 56.13
C LEU A 1045 67.07 -25.31 57.20
N VAL A 1046 67.06 -26.61 56.89
CA VAL A 1046 66.47 -27.65 57.74
C VAL A 1046 67.48 -28.80 57.93
N PRO A 1047 68.19 -28.84 59.08
CA PRO A 1047 69.18 -29.89 59.36
C PRO A 1047 68.62 -31.32 59.31
N GLU A 1048 67.35 -31.50 59.61
CA GLU A 1048 66.67 -32.80 59.54
C GLU A 1048 66.64 -33.41 58.14
N LEU A 1049 66.80 -32.60 57.08
CA LEU A 1049 66.86 -33.07 55.69
C LEU A 1049 68.26 -33.52 55.25
N HIS A 1050 69.26 -33.50 56.13
CA HIS A 1050 70.64 -33.84 55.73
C HIS A 1050 70.76 -35.23 55.08
N TYR A 1051 69.93 -36.20 55.50
CA TYR A 1051 69.96 -37.56 54.95
C TYR A 1051 69.52 -37.66 53.48
N ILE A 1052 68.79 -36.67 52.96
CA ILE A 1052 68.37 -36.62 51.55
C ILE A 1052 69.24 -35.70 50.69
N LYS A 1053 70.24 -35.03 51.28
CA LYS A 1053 71.07 -34.01 50.61
C LYS A 1053 71.63 -34.47 49.27
N ASP A 1054 72.09 -35.72 49.23
CA ASP A 1054 72.71 -36.32 48.05
C ASP A 1054 71.83 -37.39 47.38
N SER A 1055 70.52 -37.35 47.65
CA SER A 1055 69.55 -38.27 47.04
C SER A 1055 69.03 -37.74 45.71
N ILE A 1056 68.89 -38.65 44.75
CA ILE A 1056 68.29 -38.43 43.44
C ILE A 1056 66.86 -38.99 43.50
N PHE A 1057 65.89 -38.18 43.07
CA PHE A 1057 64.48 -38.54 43.12
C PHE A 1057 63.93 -38.83 41.74
N VAL A 1058 63.05 -39.83 41.65
CA VAL A 1058 62.17 -40.06 40.51
C VAL A 1058 60.76 -39.71 40.96
N GLU A 1059 60.20 -38.66 40.38
CA GLU A 1059 58.81 -38.26 40.57
C GLU A 1059 57.98 -38.71 39.37
N TYR A 1060 56.85 -39.35 39.64
CA TYR A 1060 55.88 -39.78 38.64
C TYR A 1060 54.48 -39.32 39.04
N ARG A 1061 53.70 -38.82 38.08
CA ARG A 1061 52.36 -38.28 38.34
C ARG A 1061 51.31 -39.03 37.53
N THR A 1062 50.31 -39.55 38.22
CA THR A 1062 49.16 -40.24 37.60
C THR A 1062 47.86 -39.99 38.40
N GLN A 1063 46.79 -40.75 38.15
CA GLN A 1063 45.54 -40.68 38.91
C GLN A 1063 45.80 -41.02 40.39
N PRO A 1064 45.05 -40.39 41.32
CA PRO A 1064 45.14 -40.73 42.74
C PRO A 1064 44.86 -42.22 42.97
N HIS A 1065 45.62 -42.83 43.89
CA HIS A 1065 45.50 -44.25 44.26
C HIS A 1065 45.87 -45.27 43.17
N SER A 1066 46.49 -44.85 42.05
CA SER A 1066 47.09 -45.78 41.10
C SER A 1066 48.24 -46.57 41.73
N GLN A 1067 48.36 -47.85 41.37
CA GLN A 1067 49.53 -48.65 41.75
C GLN A 1067 50.66 -48.43 40.74
N VAL A 1068 51.77 -47.85 41.23
CA VAL A 1068 52.92 -47.48 40.40
C VAL A 1068 54.15 -48.23 40.89
N TYR A 1069 54.84 -48.91 39.97
CA TYR A 1069 56.09 -49.61 40.24
C TYR A 1069 57.23 -49.03 39.41
N ILE A 1070 58.39 -48.85 40.03
CA ILE A 1070 59.64 -48.54 39.34
C ILE A 1070 60.50 -49.80 39.25
N HIS A 1071 60.88 -50.16 38.03
CA HIS A 1071 61.79 -51.24 37.71
C HIS A 1071 63.14 -50.61 37.38
N TYR A 1072 64.19 -50.93 38.12
CA TYR A 1072 65.49 -50.27 37.97
C TYR A 1072 66.66 -51.25 38.03
N ALA A 1073 67.73 -50.98 37.28
CA ALA A 1073 68.95 -51.79 37.24
C ALA A 1073 70.19 -50.88 37.22
N PHE A 1074 71.24 -51.28 37.94
CA PHE A 1074 72.54 -50.61 37.95
C PHE A 1074 73.38 -51.08 36.76
N ASP A 1075 73.95 -50.15 35.98
CA ASP A 1075 74.86 -50.46 34.88
C ASP A 1075 76.30 -50.50 35.41
N ASP A 1076 76.72 -51.65 35.96
CA ASP A 1076 78.09 -51.86 36.41
C ASP A 1076 79.00 -52.10 35.19
N GLY A 1077 79.70 -51.05 34.74
CA GLY A 1077 80.61 -51.06 33.58
C GLY A 1077 81.83 -51.99 33.70
N SER A 1078 81.63 -53.31 33.70
CA SER A 1078 82.70 -54.31 33.70
C SER A 1078 83.09 -54.75 32.27
N PRO A 1079 84.39 -54.74 31.89
CA PRO A 1079 84.83 -55.20 30.58
C PRO A 1079 84.98 -56.72 30.56
N VAL A 1080 84.12 -57.42 29.81
CA VAL A 1080 84.21 -58.88 29.59
C VAL A 1080 85.23 -59.18 28.48
N GLU A 1081 86.28 -59.93 28.81
CA GLU A 1081 87.25 -60.47 27.86
C GLU A 1081 86.62 -61.50 26.90
N SER A 1082 86.98 -61.35 25.63
CA SER A 1082 86.51 -62.05 24.43
C SER A 1082 86.62 -63.57 24.41
N THR A 1083 85.65 -64.25 23.78
CA THR A 1083 85.95 -65.39 22.89
C THR A 1083 84.97 -65.50 21.72
N LEU A 1084 85.56 -65.48 20.52
CA LEU A 1084 85.00 -65.67 19.19
C LEU A 1084 84.43 -67.09 19.02
N ILE A 1085 83.27 -67.25 18.37
CA ILE A 1085 83.07 -68.24 17.28
C ILE A 1085 82.13 -67.65 16.22
N GLU A 1086 82.67 -67.62 14.99
CA GLU A 1086 82.05 -67.26 13.71
C GLU A 1086 81.06 -68.33 13.21
N ASN A 1087 80.04 -67.91 12.45
CA ASN A 1087 79.60 -68.52 11.17
C ASN A 1087 78.37 -67.73 10.66
N SER A 1088 78.45 -66.91 9.60
CA SER A 1088 78.72 -67.16 8.17
C SER A 1088 77.46 -67.42 7.33
N ALA A 1089 77.24 -66.49 6.38
CA ALA A 1089 76.53 -66.62 5.08
C ALA A 1089 75.03 -67.00 5.10
N GLU A 1090 74.14 -66.48 4.25
CA GLU A 1090 74.28 -65.94 2.90
C GLU A 1090 72.98 -65.18 2.50
N ILE A 1091 73.09 -64.33 1.49
CA ILE A 1091 72.10 -63.37 0.97
C ILE A 1091 70.97 -64.07 0.18
N SER A 1092 69.72 -63.61 0.32
CA SER A 1092 68.78 -63.55 -0.82
C SER A 1092 67.71 -62.47 -0.63
N GLU A 1093 67.51 -61.68 -1.69
CA GLU A 1093 66.41 -60.73 -1.88
C GLU A 1093 65.11 -61.48 -2.18
N ASP A 1094 64.02 -61.18 -1.47
CA ASP A 1094 62.71 -60.74 -2.00
C ASP A 1094 61.54 -61.04 -1.05
N ASN A 1095 60.76 -59.98 -0.80
CA ASN A 1095 59.32 -59.91 -0.50
C ASN A 1095 58.74 -60.48 0.82
N ALA A 1096 58.47 -59.53 1.73
CA ALA A 1096 57.16 -59.14 2.29
C ALA A 1096 56.21 -60.21 2.87
N GLN A 1097 55.82 -59.91 4.12
CA GLN A 1097 54.85 -60.58 5.01
C GLN A 1097 55.37 -61.82 5.74
N GLU A 1098 55.77 -61.63 6.99
CA GLU A 1098 55.18 -62.29 8.18
C GLU A 1098 55.94 -61.87 9.46
N GLU A 1099 55.23 -62.00 10.57
CA GLU A 1099 55.56 -61.64 11.95
C GLU A 1099 56.99 -61.98 12.40
N PRO A 1100 57.61 -61.18 13.28
CA PRO A 1100 58.62 -61.70 14.20
C PRO A 1100 58.01 -61.83 15.60
N SER A 1101 57.84 -63.09 15.96
CA SER A 1101 57.87 -63.61 17.32
C SER A 1101 59.04 -63.07 18.14
N VAL A 1102 58.73 -62.56 19.33
CA VAL A 1102 59.46 -62.68 20.60
C VAL A 1102 60.90 -63.19 20.48
N GLU A 1103 61.85 -62.25 20.39
CA GLU A 1103 63.21 -62.49 20.86
C GLU A 1103 63.25 -62.10 22.34
N THR A 1104 63.11 -63.11 23.20
CA THR A 1104 63.44 -63.05 24.62
C THR A 1104 64.90 -62.64 24.78
N ILE A 1105 65.13 -61.37 25.08
CA ILE A 1105 66.36 -60.89 25.69
C ILE A 1105 66.24 -61.23 27.17
N ASP A 1106 67.06 -62.17 27.63
CA ASP A 1106 67.26 -62.44 29.05
C ASP A 1106 67.91 -61.19 29.66
N TYR A 1107 67.07 -60.31 30.22
CA TYR A 1107 67.53 -59.19 31.04
C TYR A 1107 68.04 -59.74 32.36
N GLU A 1108 69.32 -59.54 32.64
CA GLU A 1108 69.81 -59.56 34.01
C GLU A 1108 68.95 -58.58 34.85
N SER A 1109 68.56 -59.03 36.04
CA SER A 1109 67.34 -58.66 36.77
C SER A 1109 67.19 -57.16 37.12
N TYR A 1110 66.13 -56.51 36.63
CA TYR A 1110 65.64 -55.26 37.21
C TYR A 1110 65.07 -55.51 38.62
N ASP A 1111 65.46 -54.69 39.58
CA ASP A 1111 64.82 -54.62 40.89
C ASP A 1111 63.50 -53.86 40.77
N ILE A 1112 62.43 -54.41 41.35
CA ILE A 1112 61.09 -53.82 41.32
C ILE A 1112 60.78 -53.21 42.69
N ARG A 1113 60.42 -51.93 42.70
CA ARG A 1113 60.01 -51.20 43.91
C ARG A 1113 58.69 -50.50 43.67
N GLU A 1114 57.76 -50.63 44.61
CA GLU A 1114 56.54 -49.81 44.62
C GLU A 1114 56.91 -48.35 44.89
N MET A 1115 56.48 -47.45 44.02
CA MET A 1115 56.63 -46.02 44.26
C MET A 1115 55.55 -45.59 45.27
N LYS A 1116 55.95 -44.96 46.37
CA LYS A 1116 54.99 -44.49 47.38
C LYS A 1116 54.24 -43.26 46.87
N GLU A 1117 52.91 -43.28 46.95
CA GLU A 1117 52.07 -42.10 46.73
C GLU A 1117 52.29 -41.10 47.88
N MET A 1118 52.90 -39.96 47.57
CA MET A 1118 53.21 -38.92 48.56
C MET A 1118 52.04 -37.95 48.75
N TYR A 1119 51.30 -37.66 47.68
CA TYR A 1119 50.10 -36.84 47.70
C TYR A 1119 49.31 -36.96 46.39
N GLU A 1120 48.02 -37.31 46.47
CA GLU A 1120 47.02 -37.37 45.37
C GLU A 1120 47.61 -37.51 43.95
N GLY A 1121 48.13 -38.70 43.63
CA GLY A 1121 48.67 -39.05 42.31
C GLY A 1121 50.17 -38.81 42.11
N ILE A 1122 50.83 -38.10 43.02
CA ILE A 1122 52.29 -37.84 42.98
C ILE A 1122 53.04 -38.97 43.70
N HIS A 1123 53.75 -39.79 42.94
CA HIS A 1123 54.52 -40.92 43.40
C HIS A 1123 56.01 -40.61 43.36
N VAL A 1124 56.75 -40.92 44.43
CA VAL A 1124 58.17 -40.57 44.53
C VAL A 1124 59.00 -41.78 44.97
N SER A 1125 60.10 -42.04 44.25
CA SER A 1125 61.16 -42.96 44.66
C SER A 1125 62.47 -42.21 44.83
N MET A 1126 63.24 -42.61 45.84
CA MET A 1126 64.50 -41.98 46.22
C MET A 1126 65.65 -42.99 46.05
N PHE A 1127 66.74 -42.54 45.42
CA PHE A 1127 67.98 -43.28 45.20
C PHE A 1127 69.18 -42.46 45.67
N GLN A 1128 70.28 -43.10 46.03
CA GLN A 1128 71.57 -42.45 46.26
C GLN A 1128 72.55 -43.08 45.28
N LEU A 1129 73.17 -42.27 44.43
CA LEU A 1129 74.10 -42.72 43.40
C LEU A 1129 75.48 -42.15 43.63
N PHE A 1130 76.49 -43.02 43.57
CA PHE A 1130 77.88 -42.61 43.59
C PHE A 1130 78.40 -42.25 42.19
N HIS A 1131 79.57 -41.60 42.14
CA HIS A 1131 80.23 -41.21 40.91
C HIS A 1131 80.46 -42.43 40.00
N GLY A 1132 80.02 -42.32 38.75
CA GLY A 1132 80.11 -43.37 37.74
C GLY A 1132 78.96 -44.38 37.76
N GLU A 1133 78.12 -44.41 38.81
CA GLU A 1133 76.93 -45.27 38.84
C GLU A 1133 75.85 -44.69 37.93
N THR A 1134 75.21 -45.56 37.16
CA THR A 1134 74.01 -45.19 36.42
C THR A 1134 72.90 -46.20 36.69
N ILE A 1135 71.69 -45.69 36.91
CA ILE A 1135 70.49 -46.52 37.04
C ILE A 1135 69.68 -46.34 35.76
N GLN A 1136 69.44 -47.44 35.05
CA GLN A 1136 68.39 -47.48 34.04
C GLN A 1136 67.08 -47.88 34.71
N TYR A 1137 66.01 -47.13 34.49
CA TYR A 1137 64.71 -47.43 35.07
C TYR A 1137 63.57 -47.31 34.07
N TYR A 1138 62.50 -48.04 34.33
CA TYR A 1138 61.19 -47.79 33.75
C TYR A 1138 60.09 -47.91 34.80
N ILE A 1139 58.98 -47.23 34.56
CA ILE A 1139 57.83 -47.14 35.46
C ILE A 1139 56.68 -47.88 34.82
N THR A 1140 55.99 -48.71 35.59
CA THR A 1140 54.76 -49.38 35.20
C THR A 1140 53.60 -48.91 36.06
N GLU A 1141 52.45 -48.72 35.42
CA GLU A 1141 51.18 -48.47 36.09
C GLU A 1141 50.23 -49.65 35.86
N ASN A 1142 49.56 -50.10 36.92
CA ASN A 1142 48.54 -51.15 36.83
C ASN A 1142 47.18 -50.54 36.52
N TYR A 1143 46.61 -50.92 35.38
CA TYR A 1143 45.22 -50.61 35.07
C TYR A 1143 44.35 -51.86 35.30
N ALA A 1144 43.22 -51.67 36.00
CA ALA A 1144 42.16 -52.66 36.05
C ALA A 1144 41.10 -52.27 35.01
N GLU A 1145 41.10 -52.90 33.83
CA GLU A 1145 39.91 -52.89 32.97
C GLU A 1145 38.85 -53.81 33.59
N ASP A 1146 37.59 -53.35 33.61
CA ASP A 1146 36.43 -54.01 34.23
C ASP A 1146 36.47 -55.55 34.14
N GLY A 1147 36.86 -56.20 35.24
CA GLY A 1147 36.82 -57.65 35.43
C GLY A 1147 37.98 -58.47 34.83
N GLY A 1148 39.04 -57.84 34.31
CA GLY A 1148 40.27 -58.49 33.82
C GLY A 1148 41.39 -58.62 34.86
N TYR A 1149 42.38 -59.47 34.59
CA TYR A 1149 43.63 -59.51 35.36
C TYR A 1149 44.40 -58.20 35.16
N PRO A 1150 45.03 -57.63 36.22
CA PRO A 1150 45.76 -56.37 36.11
C PRO A 1150 46.86 -56.48 35.04
N GLN A 1151 46.86 -55.54 34.09
CA GLN A 1151 47.90 -55.43 33.07
C GLN A 1151 48.85 -54.28 33.44
N GLU A 1152 50.13 -54.62 33.59
CA GLU A 1152 51.22 -53.67 33.76
C GLU A 1152 51.52 -52.99 32.43
N HIS A 1153 51.36 -51.67 32.37
CA HIS A 1153 51.77 -50.87 31.22
C HIS A 1153 53.01 -50.05 31.57
N VAL A 1154 54.08 -50.18 30.77
CA VAL A 1154 55.24 -49.30 30.85
C VAL A 1154 54.84 -47.90 30.40
N THR A 1155 54.91 -46.92 31.29
CA THR A 1155 54.46 -45.54 31.05
C THR A 1155 55.61 -44.57 30.83
N GLN A 1156 56.75 -44.80 31.49
CA GLN A 1156 57.93 -43.94 31.43
C GLN A 1156 59.21 -44.77 31.56
N SER A 1157 60.28 -44.38 30.88
CA SER A 1157 61.62 -44.93 31.08
C SER A 1157 62.65 -43.81 31.09
N GLY A 1158 63.75 -44.00 31.82
CA GLY A 1158 64.82 -43.02 31.90
C GLY A 1158 66.10 -43.61 32.48
N THR A 1159 67.13 -42.79 32.53
CA THR A 1159 68.42 -43.14 33.13
C THR A 1159 68.77 -42.06 34.15
N LEU A 1160 69.09 -42.48 35.37
CA LEU A 1160 69.67 -41.62 36.40
C LEU A 1160 71.19 -41.78 36.36
N TYR A 1161 71.90 -40.69 36.53
CA TYR A 1161 73.36 -40.67 36.54
C TYR A 1161 73.82 -40.17 37.91
N GLY A 1162 74.79 -40.86 38.51
CA GLY A 1162 75.59 -40.31 39.59
C GLY A 1162 76.41 -39.10 39.10
N ARG A 1163 76.87 -38.25 40.03
CA ARG A 1163 77.58 -37.00 39.70
C ARG A 1163 78.73 -37.26 38.71
N SER A 1164 78.76 -36.54 37.58
CA SER A 1164 79.83 -36.63 36.56
C SER A 1164 80.60 -35.30 36.43
N GLU A 1165 81.79 -35.32 35.82
CA GLU A 1165 82.72 -34.16 35.70
C GLU A 1165 82.14 -32.92 34.98
N THR A 1166 80.96 -33.01 34.38
CA THR A 1166 80.35 -31.94 33.58
C THR A 1166 78.95 -31.56 34.04
N ASP A 1167 78.74 -31.40 35.35
CA ASP A 1167 77.62 -30.57 35.85
C ASP A 1167 78.13 -29.11 36.02
N PRO A 1168 77.74 -28.18 35.13
CA PRO A 1168 78.13 -26.79 35.24
C PRO A 1168 77.48 -26.18 36.47
N GLU A 1169 78.28 -25.42 37.24
CA GLU A 1169 77.86 -24.49 38.28
C GLU A 1169 76.44 -23.93 38.06
N GLY A 1170 75.50 -24.39 38.87
CA GLY A 1170 74.11 -23.98 38.82
C GLY A 1170 73.41 -24.20 40.15
N TYR A 1171 73.52 -23.18 41.02
CA TYR A 1171 72.74 -22.97 42.25
C TYR A 1171 73.25 -23.56 43.58
N LEU A 1172 74.53 -23.37 43.90
CA LEU A 1172 74.97 -23.18 45.29
C LEU A 1172 75.98 -22.03 45.34
N SER A 1173 75.47 -20.79 45.37
CA SER A 1173 76.26 -19.62 45.72
C SER A 1173 75.70 -19.02 47.01
N GLY A 1174 76.22 -19.53 48.12
CA GLY A 1174 75.97 -19.03 49.46
C GLY A 1174 77.10 -19.52 50.35
N LYS A 1175 78.16 -18.72 50.49
CA LYS A 1175 79.25 -18.98 51.43
C LYS A 1175 78.70 -18.93 52.86
N GLY A 1176 78.17 -20.05 53.34
CA GLY A 1176 77.87 -20.34 54.74
C GLY A 1176 79.01 -21.17 55.34
N GLN A 1177 79.53 -20.73 56.47
CA GLN A 1177 80.67 -21.33 57.17
C GLN A 1177 80.35 -22.69 57.82
N TYR A 1178 80.04 -23.75 57.06
CA TYR A 1178 80.09 -25.15 57.49
C TYR A 1178 80.11 -26.07 56.25
N ASP A 1179 81.11 -25.92 55.36
CA ASP A 1179 81.49 -27.02 54.46
C ASP A 1179 82.28 -28.03 55.30
N ILE A 1180 81.55 -28.98 55.88
CA ILE A 1180 82.13 -30.22 56.34
C ILE A 1180 81.93 -31.18 55.17
N ASP A 1181 83.03 -31.63 54.56
CA ASP A 1181 83.00 -32.71 53.58
C ASP A 1181 82.34 -33.92 54.25
N ASP A 1182 81.08 -34.17 53.88
CA ASP A 1182 80.30 -35.31 54.39
C ASP A 1182 80.88 -36.61 53.82
N ARG A 1183 80.77 -37.70 54.57
CA ARG A 1183 81.29 -39.02 54.22
C ARG A 1183 80.86 -39.48 52.83
N PHE A 1184 79.65 -39.11 52.39
CA PHE A 1184 79.16 -39.40 51.04
C PHE A 1184 79.94 -38.67 49.95
N ASN A 1185 80.23 -37.38 50.15
CA ASN A 1185 81.06 -36.59 49.22
C ASN A 1185 82.50 -37.11 49.17
N ILE A 1186 83.10 -37.42 50.33
CA ILE A 1186 84.47 -37.98 50.36
C ILE A 1186 84.52 -39.32 49.62
N LEU A 1187 83.53 -40.21 49.80
CA LEU A 1187 83.45 -41.46 49.05
C LEU A 1187 83.29 -41.22 47.54
N ASN A 1188 82.46 -40.25 47.15
CA ASN A 1188 82.31 -39.87 45.75
C ASN A 1188 83.59 -39.30 45.15
N ASP A 1189 84.30 -38.45 45.88
CA ASP A 1189 85.56 -37.85 45.43
C ASP A 1189 86.69 -38.87 45.40
N ILE A 1190 86.67 -39.88 46.28
CA ILE A 1190 87.55 -41.07 46.17
C ILE A 1190 87.25 -41.80 44.87
N LEU A 1191 85.97 -42.10 44.58
CA LEU A 1191 85.56 -42.81 43.35
C LEU A 1191 85.91 -42.02 42.08
N LEU A 1192 85.76 -40.70 42.11
CA LEU A 1192 86.16 -39.78 41.03
C LEU A 1192 87.68 -39.70 40.88
N SER A 1193 88.44 -39.62 41.97
CA SER A 1193 89.91 -39.61 41.92
C SER A 1193 90.45 -40.94 41.38
N VAL A 1194 89.80 -42.06 41.73
CA VAL A 1194 90.12 -43.40 41.20
C VAL A 1194 89.79 -43.50 39.71
N SER A 1195 88.65 -42.98 39.26
CA SER A 1195 88.29 -42.98 37.83
C SER A 1195 89.23 -42.11 36.99
N LEU A 1196 89.77 -41.03 37.56
CA LEU A 1196 90.76 -40.12 36.95
C LEU A 1196 92.22 -40.57 37.09
N GLN A 1197 92.47 -41.73 37.72
CA GLN A 1197 93.83 -42.24 38.02
C GLN A 1197 94.69 -41.31 38.88
N ASP A 1198 94.08 -40.44 39.69
CA ASP A 1198 94.76 -39.58 40.66
C ASP A 1198 94.90 -40.30 42.01
N GLU A 1199 95.85 -41.25 42.08
CA GLU A 1199 96.08 -42.07 43.27
C GLU A 1199 96.48 -41.25 44.51
N VAL A 1200 97.11 -40.09 44.33
CA VAL A 1200 97.56 -39.24 45.44
C VAL A 1200 96.36 -38.62 46.15
N THR A 1201 95.44 -38.06 45.38
CA THR A 1201 94.21 -37.45 45.90
C THR A 1201 93.27 -38.52 46.47
N ALA A 1202 93.13 -39.67 45.80
CA ALA A 1202 92.34 -40.80 46.30
C ALA A 1202 92.85 -41.32 47.67
N GLN A 1203 94.17 -41.43 47.85
CA GLN A 1203 94.75 -41.91 49.11
C GLN A 1203 94.55 -40.90 50.25
N GLN A 1204 94.69 -39.60 49.98
CA GLN A 1204 94.44 -38.54 50.97
C GLN A 1204 92.98 -38.54 51.42
N LEU A 1205 92.04 -38.57 50.48
CA LEU A 1205 90.61 -38.63 50.78
C LEU A 1205 90.24 -39.92 51.52
N THR A 1206 90.89 -41.05 51.22
CA THR A 1206 90.67 -42.31 51.94
C THR A 1206 91.14 -42.23 53.40
N GLU A 1207 92.29 -41.61 53.67
CA GLU A 1207 92.77 -41.37 55.03
C GLU A 1207 91.82 -40.44 55.81
N GLU A 1208 91.32 -39.40 55.15
CA GLU A 1208 90.35 -38.47 55.71
C GLU A 1208 89.01 -39.17 56.02
N TYR A 1209 88.50 -40.00 55.10
CA TYR A 1209 87.31 -40.81 55.32
C TYR A 1209 87.46 -41.75 56.51
N LEU A 1210 88.58 -42.48 56.60
CA LEU A 1210 88.86 -43.40 57.70
C LEU A 1210 88.98 -42.66 59.05
N TYR A 1211 89.58 -41.47 59.04
CA TYR A 1211 89.65 -40.62 60.23
C TYR A 1211 88.26 -40.15 60.65
N GLN A 1212 87.42 -39.72 59.70
CA GLN A 1212 86.04 -39.33 60.00
C GLN A 1212 85.19 -40.52 60.47
N ASP A 1213 85.29 -41.70 59.84
CA ASP A 1213 84.54 -42.89 60.26
C ASP A 1213 84.97 -43.37 61.66
N PHE A 1214 86.27 -43.31 61.97
CA PHE A 1214 86.77 -43.53 63.32
C PHE A 1214 86.20 -42.52 64.31
N CYS A 1215 86.23 -41.22 63.98
CA CYS A 1215 85.67 -40.18 64.81
C CYS A 1215 84.17 -40.39 65.07
N VAL A 1216 83.39 -40.73 64.04
CA VAL A 1216 81.95 -40.98 64.17
C VAL A 1216 81.68 -42.19 65.08
N ARG A 1217 82.38 -43.32 64.87
CA ARG A 1217 82.20 -44.53 65.68
C ARG A 1217 82.56 -44.36 67.16
N GLU A 1218 83.59 -43.56 67.45
CA GLU A 1218 84.08 -43.35 68.82
C GLU A 1218 83.37 -42.19 69.55
N LEU A 1219 82.98 -41.12 68.83
CA LEU A 1219 82.38 -39.93 69.42
C LEU A 1219 80.84 -39.98 69.46
N PHE A 1220 80.19 -40.70 68.55
CA PHE A 1220 78.73 -40.79 68.48
C PHE A 1220 78.28 -42.25 68.67
N LYS A 1221 77.60 -42.52 69.79
CA LYS A 1221 76.83 -43.78 69.95
C LYS A 1221 75.44 -43.56 69.38
N VAL A 1222 75.10 -44.35 68.36
CA VAL A 1222 73.75 -44.41 67.78
C VAL A 1222 72.73 -44.67 68.90
N LEU A 1223 71.67 -43.86 68.97
CA LEU A 1223 70.52 -44.05 69.86
C LEU A 1223 69.46 -44.91 69.17
#